data_AF-E0CUW8-F1
#
_entry.id   AF-E0CUW8-F1
#
_cell.length_a   1.000
_cell.length_b   1.000
_cell.length_c   1.000
_cell.angle_alpha   90.00
_cell.angle_beta   90.00
_cell.angle_gamma   90.00
#
_symmetry.space_group_name_H-M   'P 1'
#
loop_
_entity.id
_entity.type
_entity.pdbx_description
1 polymer ?
#
loop_
_entity_poly.entity_id
_entity_poly.type
_entity_poly.pdbx_seq_one_letter_code
_entity_poly.pdbx_strand_id
1 'polypeptide(L)'
;MSSSSLPSPFPLLNAISPSPLLRPLLPPSSISHRNSYSNCSTCKPLIFHANQNRHRFVKVRSQLSGPIISPEDHWGTWTALFATGAFGLWSEKTKIGSMVSAALVSILVGMAASNLGIIPYDAPAYSIVMEFLLPITLPLLLFRADMRQVMQSTGTLLLAFLLGSVATIAGTLVAFLVVPMRSLGQDSWKIAAALMGSYIGGAVNYVAISKALGVSPSVLAAGIAADNVICALYFMILFALASKIPPETPKLTNDVALNMESDSGSKLPVLQTATALAVSFVICLSATYLTKLFGIQGGTLPSITAIVVVLATALPMYFGYLAPAGDTIAVVLMQVFFAVVGASGSIWNVINTAPSIFMFALVQVMVHLAVILGLGKLFRLDLKLLLLASNANIGGPTTACGMATAKGWSSLVVPGILAGIFGISIATFLGIGFGVMVLRHMSLSGHRRKLELYLMMDSDLVRESPAIATPSYEGKKKKKSRHTVTRMMFLVVFLGWLMVWVLLPTKVYKQQWTPKLNSKLNSTYFGEQGTNLLLFTFPMMLIAAVGCVYLHFQKKKGNSFSRSISASHRLAFWKKPVLVMAPLGIVSAMELVFAAMFIMLLIWSLANYLYVSFGHLHMHKQGEKVWEAKFRSVSLRLGYIGNLCWAFLFFPVTRGSSILPLVGLTSESSIKYHIWLGHLSMVLFAAHSIGFVIYWAMTNQMAEMLEWSKTYVSNVAGEIAFLFALIMWATSFPRVRRKMFEVFFYTHHIYTLYIFFYVLHVGTAYFCMILPGIFLFIIDRYLRFLQSRQRARLVSARILPSEAVELTFSKSLGLTYNPTSILFVNVPSISKLQWHPFTVTSNCNSEPDKLSIVIKTEGSWSQKLYNKLSSLPAVDRFDVSVEGPYGPTSSHFLRHESLVMVSGGSGVAPFISIIREIIFQSTKPNCKVPGILLICAFKNSADLTMLDLLLPVSGMTSDISQIQLQIEAYITREKEQPATDTQKLLRTIWFKPNTSDAPISAALGPNSWLWLCAIIISSFIMFLLFLGILTRYYIYPIEHGSDEIYHFSFRCLWDMFFPCAAIFLAASGVFLWHKKQATMEGKQIQNMEVPTPVASPGLWLCGSTDRELESLPHQSLVEATKVHFGARPDLKKILFDCKGSDVGVLVCGPRKMRHEVARICSSGLADNLHFESISFNW
;
A
#
# COMPACT_ATOMS: atom_id res chain seq x y z
N MET A 1 -10.92 67.00 18.95
CA MET A 1 -10.28 68.31 18.70
C MET A 1 -9.30 68.13 17.55
N SER A 2 -9.03 69.21 16.78
CA SER A 2 -8.10 69.32 15.62
C SER A 2 -8.19 68.23 14.52
N SER A 3 -8.70 68.47 13.30
CA SER A 3 -8.22 69.37 12.21
C SER A 3 -6.90 68.90 11.58
N SER A 4 -6.71 68.80 10.26
CA SER A 4 -7.54 69.13 9.06
C SER A 4 -7.32 68.05 7.95
N SER A 5 -7.69 68.11 6.66
CA SER A 5 -8.04 69.19 5.71
C SER A 5 -8.93 68.67 4.54
N LEU A 6 -9.18 69.51 3.52
CA LEU A 6 -9.87 69.23 2.23
C LEU A 6 -9.16 70.06 1.12
N PRO A 7 -9.31 69.78 -0.21
CA PRO A 7 -10.53 70.13 -0.97
C PRO A 7 -10.90 69.21 -2.18
N SER A 8 -12.01 69.54 -2.86
CA SER A 8 -12.49 69.02 -4.17
C SER A 8 -12.45 70.14 -5.25
N PRO A 9 -12.87 69.93 -6.54
CA PRO A 9 -14.29 70.05 -6.93
C PRO A 9 -14.76 69.22 -8.19
N PHE A 10 -16.02 69.42 -8.61
CA PHE A 10 -16.69 68.91 -9.85
C PHE A 10 -16.82 70.00 -10.95
N PRO A 11 -17.11 69.67 -12.23
CA PRO A 11 -18.47 69.70 -12.84
C PRO A 11 -18.82 68.40 -13.66
N LEU A 12 -20.05 67.89 -13.81
CA LEU A 12 -21.32 68.41 -14.42
C LEU A 12 -21.26 68.58 -15.96
N LEU A 13 -22.29 68.29 -16.79
CA LEU A 13 -23.71 67.90 -16.60
C LEU A 13 -23.98 66.43 -17.12
N ASN A 14 -25.10 65.91 -17.68
CA ASN A 14 -26.43 66.42 -18.10
C ASN A 14 -27.54 65.32 -18.27
N ALA A 15 -28.80 65.77 -18.50
CA ALA A 15 -30.01 65.22 -19.18
C ALA A 15 -30.07 63.79 -19.80
N ILE A 16 -31.21 63.11 -20.05
CA ILE A 16 -32.70 63.18 -19.79
C ILE A 16 -33.27 61.76 -20.12
N SER A 17 -34.24 61.09 -19.43
CA SER A 17 -35.68 61.30 -19.10
C SER A 17 -36.70 60.99 -20.24
N PRO A 18 -37.91 60.38 -20.02
CA PRO A 18 -38.48 59.68 -18.83
C PRO A 18 -39.25 58.33 -19.13
N SER A 19 -40.12 57.88 -18.21
CA SER A 19 -40.86 56.58 -18.05
C SER A 19 -42.37 56.63 -18.53
N PRO A 20 -43.40 55.80 -18.14
CA PRO A 20 -43.56 54.61 -17.23
C PRO A 20 -44.65 53.51 -17.58
N LEU A 21 -45.02 52.61 -16.62
CA LEU A 21 -46.26 51.77 -16.46
C LEU A 21 -46.50 50.54 -17.42
N LEU A 22 -47.34 49.50 -17.16
CA LEU A 22 -48.29 49.08 -16.07
C LEU A 22 -48.40 47.51 -15.94
N ARG A 23 -49.18 46.99 -14.96
CA ARG A 23 -49.56 45.57 -14.66
C ARG A 23 -51.03 45.25 -15.10
N PRO A 24 -51.68 44.10 -14.76
CA PRO A 24 -51.44 42.65 -15.02
C PRO A 24 -52.72 41.94 -15.59
N LEU A 25 -52.78 40.58 -15.70
CA LEU A 25 -53.95 39.70 -15.32
C LEU A 25 -53.82 38.19 -15.71
N LEU A 26 -54.79 37.37 -15.26
CA LEU A 26 -55.01 35.90 -15.40
C LEU A 26 -56.55 35.61 -15.41
N PRO A 27 -57.09 34.38 -15.64
CA PRO A 27 -56.54 33.15 -16.24
C PRO A 27 -57.22 32.86 -17.62
N PRO A 28 -58.25 31.98 -17.90
CA PRO A 28 -58.85 30.80 -17.25
C PRO A 28 -58.61 29.47 -18.03
N SER A 29 -59.66 28.74 -18.51
CA SER A 29 -59.58 27.33 -18.96
C SER A 29 -60.78 26.81 -19.79
N SER A 30 -60.60 25.68 -20.53
CA SER A 30 -61.45 24.44 -20.51
C SER A 30 -62.08 23.89 -21.82
N ILE A 31 -62.19 22.55 -21.85
CA ILE A 31 -63.22 21.68 -22.50
C ILE A 31 -63.14 21.37 -24.02
N SER A 32 -63.69 20.19 -24.34
CA SER A 32 -63.52 19.31 -25.50
C SER A 32 -64.47 19.53 -26.68
N HIS A 33 -64.21 18.88 -27.83
CA HIS A 33 -65.15 17.87 -28.39
C HIS A 33 -64.50 16.91 -29.44
N ARG A 34 -65.20 15.81 -29.78
CA ARG A 34 -64.83 14.87 -30.87
C ARG A 34 -65.59 15.20 -32.18
N ASN A 35 -65.00 14.98 -33.37
CA ASN A 35 -65.41 13.92 -34.34
C ASN A 35 -64.87 14.11 -35.78
N SER A 36 -64.11 13.09 -36.24
CA SER A 36 -64.22 12.35 -37.53
C SER A 36 -64.32 13.01 -38.93
N TYR A 37 -63.66 12.32 -39.89
CA TYR A 37 -63.92 12.21 -41.35
C TYR A 37 -63.29 13.20 -42.38
N SER A 38 -62.09 12.81 -42.81
CA SER A 38 -61.74 12.47 -44.22
C SER A 38 -61.42 13.52 -45.30
N ASN A 39 -60.44 13.14 -46.14
CA ASN A 39 -60.20 13.49 -47.55
C ASN A 39 -59.58 14.85 -47.94
N CYS A 40 -58.27 14.92 -47.69
CA CYS A 40 -57.22 14.99 -48.73
C CYS A 40 -57.26 16.10 -49.81
N SER A 41 -56.26 16.99 -49.76
CA SER A 41 -55.29 17.32 -50.84
C SER A 41 -54.96 18.83 -50.99
N THR A 42 -53.73 19.10 -51.43
CA THR A 42 -53.19 20.39 -51.94
C THR A 42 -53.44 21.68 -51.13
N CYS A 43 -52.43 22.13 -50.36
CA CYS A 43 -51.83 23.47 -50.52
C CYS A 43 -50.55 23.72 -49.69
N LYS A 44 -49.71 24.65 -50.17
CA LYS A 44 -48.68 25.43 -49.44
C LYS A 44 -49.33 26.77 -49.01
N PRO A 45 -48.75 27.68 -48.17
CA PRO A 45 -47.31 27.96 -47.96
C PRO A 45 -46.88 28.46 -46.54
N LEU A 46 -45.66 29.04 -46.46
CA LEU A 46 -45.15 30.07 -45.49
C LEU A 46 -45.53 29.90 -44.00
N ILE A 47 -44.66 29.39 -43.10
CA ILE A 47 -43.33 29.86 -42.66
C ILE A 47 -43.34 31.24 -41.99
N PHE A 48 -43.10 31.26 -40.66
CA PHE A 48 -42.29 32.32 -40.04
C PHE A 48 -41.30 31.73 -39.02
N HIS A 49 -40.07 32.24 -39.12
CA HIS A 49 -38.84 31.80 -38.47
C HIS A 49 -38.86 31.60 -36.94
N ALA A 50 -38.29 30.47 -36.50
CA ALA A 50 -37.49 30.40 -35.28
C ALA A 50 -35.99 30.36 -35.68
N ASN A 51 -35.12 31.05 -34.93
CA ASN A 51 -33.72 31.23 -35.30
C ASN A 51 -32.83 30.16 -34.63
N GLN A 52 -32.22 29.26 -35.42
CA GLN A 52 -31.20 28.33 -34.96
C GLN A 52 -29.97 28.33 -35.88
N ASN A 53 -28.80 28.10 -35.29
CA ASN A 53 -27.51 28.37 -35.92
C ASN A 53 -27.20 27.44 -37.10
N ARG A 54 -26.71 28.04 -38.20
CA ARG A 54 -26.24 27.33 -39.40
C ARG A 54 -25.01 26.47 -39.11
N HIS A 55 -25.19 25.17 -38.90
CA HIS A 55 -24.12 24.21 -39.20
C HIS A 55 -23.93 24.15 -40.72
N ARG A 56 -22.75 24.56 -41.21
CA ARG A 56 -22.36 24.40 -42.62
C ARG A 56 -22.11 22.92 -42.92
N PHE A 57 -23.10 22.24 -43.49
CA PHE A 57 -22.88 20.93 -44.12
C PHE A 57 -22.03 21.10 -45.38
N VAL A 58 -20.85 20.48 -45.39
CA VAL A 58 -20.01 20.36 -46.60
C VAL A 58 -20.61 19.25 -47.46
N LYS A 59 -21.27 19.63 -48.56
CA LYS A 59 -21.94 18.69 -49.46
C LYS A 59 -20.90 17.99 -50.35
N VAL A 60 -20.44 16.81 -49.93
CA VAL A 60 -19.51 15.99 -50.70
C VAL A 60 -20.16 15.59 -52.03
N ARG A 61 -19.47 15.88 -53.15
CA ARG A 61 -19.98 15.65 -54.50
C ARG A 61 -19.27 14.43 -55.10
N SER A 62 -19.93 13.27 -55.06
CA SER A 62 -19.49 12.09 -55.82
C SER A 62 -19.47 12.40 -57.32
N GLN A 63 -18.49 11.86 -58.05
CA GLN A 63 -18.49 11.79 -59.52
C GLN A 63 -19.00 10.45 -60.07
N LEU A 64 -19.22 9.46 -59.21
CA LEU A 64 -19.98 8.25 -59.55
C LEU A 64 -21.47 8.47 -59.25
N SER A 65 -22.31 7.85 -60.07
CA SER A 65 -23.76 7.76 -59.87
C SER A 65 -24.10 7.25 -58.46
N GLY A 66 -25.31 7.58 -57.97
CA GLY A 66 -25.75 7.25 -56.61
C GLY A 66 -25.64 5.75 -56.29
N PRO A 67 -25.46 5.39 -55.00
CA PRO A 67 -25.21 4.02 -54.60
C PRO A 67 -26.36 3.08 -54.98
N ILE A 68 -26.02 1.83 -55.28
CA ILE A 68 -26.98 0.79 -55.73
C ILE A 68 -28.10 0.60 -54.69
N ILE A 69 -27.74 0.62 -53.40
CA ILE A 69 -28.69 0.73 -52.29
C ILE A 69 -28.83 2.21 -51.92
N SER A 70 -30.07 2.72 -51.93
CA SER A 70 -30.38 4.10 -51.52
C SER A 70 -30.16 4.30 -50.01
N PRO A 71 -29.67 5.46 -49.54
CA PRO A 71 -29.64 5.80 -48.10
C PRO A 71 -30.99 5.64 -47.39
N GLU A 72 -32.09 5.87 -48.12
CA GLU A 72 -33.46 5.76 -47.60
C GLU A 72 -34.02 4.33 -47.69
N ASP A 73 -33.35 3.40 -48.41
CA ASP A 73 -33.73 1.99 -48.41
C ASP A 73 -33.22 1.31 -47.14
N HIS A 74 -34.06 1.35 -46.10
CA HIS A 74 -33.79 0.70 -44.82
C HIS A 74 -33.63 -0.81 -44.97
N TRP A 75 -34.42 -1.48 -45.83
CA TRP A 75 -34.38 -2.95 -45.96
C TRP A 75 -33.12 -3.41 -46.71
N GLY A 76 -32.77 -2.77 -47.82
CA GLY A 76 -31.50 -3.02 -48.51
C GLY A 76 -30.29 -2.72 -47.61
N THR A 77 -30.31 -1.58 -46.90
CA THR A 77 -29.20 -1.20 -45.99
C THR A 77 -29.01 -2.20 -44.85
N TRP A 78 -30.07 -2.59 -44.13
CA TRP A 78 -29.96 -3.60 -43.08
C TRP A 78 -29.57 -4.97 -43.63
N THR A 79 -30.11 -5.37 -44.79
CA THR A 79 -29.73 -6.63 -45.45
C THR A 79 -28.24 -6.66 -45.78
N ALA A 80 -27.70 -5.58 -46.35
CA ALA A 80 -26.28 -5.47 -46.70
C ALA A 80 -25.36 -5.49 -45.46
N LEU A 81 -25.76 -4.84 -44.36
CA LEU A 81 -25.02 -4.88 -43.10
C LEU A 81 -24.98 -6.28 -42.48
N PHE A 82 -26.12 -6.96 -42.38
CA PHE A 82 -26.17 -8.33 -41.85
C PHE A 82 -25.49 -9.35 -42.77
N ALA A 83 -25.62 -9.21 -44.10
CA ALA A 83 -24.90 -10.05 -45.07
C ALA A 83 -23.38 -9.86 -44.98
N THR A 84 -22.90 -8.62 -44.82
CA THR A 84 -21.47 -8.31 -44.59
C THR A 84 -20.97 -8.96 -43.30
N GLY A 85 -21.71 -8.82 -42.20
CA GLY A 85 -21.35 -9.44 -40.92
C GLY A 85 -21.37 -10.98 -40.95
N ALA A 86 -22.34 -11.57 -41.64
CA ALA A 86 -22.42 -13.01 -41.85
C ALA A 86 -21.29 -13.54 -42.75
N PHE A 87 -20.91 -12.81 -43.78
CA PHE A 87 -19.74 -13.13 -44.62
C PHE A 87 -18.43 -13.06 -43.82
N GLY A 88 -18.28 -12.07 -42.93
CA GLY A 88 -17.18 -12.01 -41.97
C GLY A 88 -17.09 -13.28 -41.12
N LEU A 89 -18.17 -13.68 -40.45
CA LEU A 89 -18.22 -14.91 -39.63
C LEU A 89 -17.99 -16.19 -40.45
N TRP A 90 -18.51 -16.25 -41.67
CA TRP A 90 -18.24 -17.36 -42.58
C TRP A 90 -16.75 -17.44 -42.97
N SER A 91 -16.09 -16.29 -43.15
CA SER A 91 -14.69 -16.24 -43.59
C SER A 91 -13.71 -16.89 -42.61
N GLU A 92 -14.00 -16.92 -41.31
CA GLU A 92 -13.18 -17.60 -40.30
C GLU A 92 -13.10 -19.12 -40.51
N LYS A 93 -14.04 -19.72 -41.26
CA LYS A 93 -13.94 -21.12 -41.69
C LYS A 93 -12.92 -21.34 -42.81
N THR A 94 -12.38 -20.27 -43.40
CA THR A 94 -11.36 -20.32 -44.45
C THR A 94 -9.96 -20.08 -43.88
N LYS A 95 -8.93 -20.63 -44.55
CA LYS A 95 -7.52 -20.45 -44.15
C LYS A 95 -7.04 -18.99 -44.19
N ILE A 96 -7.70 -18.12 -44.95
CA ILE A 96 -7.35 -16.69 -45.05
C ILE A 96 -8.14 -15.88 -44.02
N GLY A 97 -9.46 -16.04 -43.92
CA GLY A 97 -10.27 -15.30 -42.95
C GLY A 97 -9.93 -15.64 -41.50
N SER A 98 -9.53 -16.88 -41.18
CA SER A 98 -8.98 -17.24 -39.86
C SER A 98 -7.64 -16.56 -39.51
N MET A 99 -6.91 -16.03 -40.50
CA MET A 99 -5.73 -15.19 -40.27
C MET A 99 -6.05 -13.70 -40.05
N VAL A 100 -7.25 -13.26 -40.44
CA VAL A 100 -7.67 -11.85 -40.47
C VAL A 100 -8.76 -11.54 -39.42
N SER A 101 -9.50 -12.56 -38.98
CA SER A 101 -10.74 -12.52 -38.18
C SER A 101 -11.96 -11.96 -38.91
N ALA A 102 -13.14 -12.44 -38.50
CA ALA A 102 -14.44 -12.03 -39.01
C ALA A 102 -14.68 -10.54 -38.85
N ALA A 103 -14.28 -9.96 -37.71
CA ALA A 103 -14.45 -8.54 -37.41
C ALA A 103 -13.79 -7.64 -38.47
N LEU A 104 -12.54 -7.93 -38.80
CA LEU A 104 -11.79 -7.16 -39.78
C LEU A 104 -12.23 -7.46 -41.22
N VAL A 105 -12.65 -8.69 -41.54
CA VAL A 105 -13.25 -9.00 -42.84
C VAL A 105 -14.57 -8.23 -43.04
N SER A 106 -15.44 -8.15 -42.02
CA SER A 106 -16.67 -7.33 -42.08
C SER A 106 -16.38 -5.85 -42.31
N ILE A 107 -15.34 -5.31 -41.67
CA ILE A 107 -14.88 -3.94 -41.90
C ILE A 107 -14.38 -3.74 -43.33
N LEU A 108 -13.48 -4.60 -43.81
CA LEU A 108 -12.86 -4.46 -45.13
C LEU A 108 -13.88 -4.65 -46.26
N VAL A 109 -14.84 -5.56 -46.10
CA VAL A 109 -15.93 -5.77 -47.06
C VAL A 109 -16.92 -4.61 -47.03
N GLY A 110 -17.31 -4.10 -45.84
CA GLY A 110 -18.15 -2.91 -45.72
C GLY A 110 -17.50 -1.67 -46.35
N MET A 111 -16.19 -1.49 -46.13
CA MET A 111 -15.39 -0.42 -46.72
C MET A 111 -15.27 -0.57 -48.24
N ALA A 112 -15.00 -1.78 -48.76
CA ALA A 112 -14.99 -2.03 -50.20
C ALA A 112 -16.38 -1.75 -50.82
N ALA A 113 -17.46 -2.19 -50.18
CA ALA A 113 -18.81 -2.01 -50.66
C ALA A 113 -19.27 -0.54 -50.70
N SER A 114 -18.85 0.31 -49.76
CA SER A 114 -19.14 1.75 -49.83
C SER A 114 -18.25 2.48 -50.83
N ASN A 115 -16.96 2.12 -50.93
CA ASN A 115 -16.04 2.76 -51.87
C ASN A 115 -16.29 2.32 -53.34
N LEU A 116 -16.94 1.17 -53.56
CA LEU A 116 -17.47 0.73 -54.87
C LEU A 116 -18.90 1.23 -55.18
N GLY A 117 -19.55 1.96 -54.27
CA GLY A 117 -20.91 2.48 -54.47
C GLY A 117 -22.03 1.44 -54.40
N ILE A 118 -21.80 0.29 -53.75
CA ILE A 118 -22.85 -0.71 -53.48
C ILE A 118 -23.73 -0.24 -52.31
N ILE A 119 -23.09 0.28 -51.26
CA ILE A 119 -23.69 0.71 -50.00
C ILE A 119 -23.42 2.23 -49.82
N PRO A 120 -24.34 3.03 -49.26
CA PRO A 120 -24.09 4.45 -48.97
C PRO A 120 -23.04 4.65 -47.86
N TYR A 121 -22.35 5.80 -47.86
CA TYR A 121 -21.40 6.18 -46.80
C TYR A 121 -22.07 6.68 -45.50
N ASP A 122 -23.34 7.09 -45.59
CA ASP A 122 -24.15 7.60 -44.48
C ASP A 122 -25.61 7.16 -44.70
N ALA A 123 -26.27 6.70 -43.64
CA ALA A 123 -27.63 6.16 -43.68
C ALA A 123 -28.27 6.14 -42.28
N PRO A 124 -29.60 6.28 -42.14
CA PRO A 124 -30.28 6.25 -40.83
C PRO A 124 -30.07 4.96 -40.02
N ALA A 125 -29.71 3.84 -40.65
CA ALA A 125 -29.34 2.62 -39.93
C ALA A 125 -28.05 2.79 -39.09
N TYR A 126 -27.12 3.67 -39.50
CA TYR A 126 -25.79 3.77 -38.89
C TYR A 126 -25.83 4.53 -37.56
N SER A 127 -26.70 5.53 -37.43
CA SER A 127 -26.97 6.19 -36.14
C SER A 127 -27.62 5.22 -35.15
N ILE A 128 -28.61 4.43 -35.58
CA ILE A 128 -29.23 3.39 -34.74
C ILE A 128 -28.18 2.40 -34.20
N VAL A 129 -27.25 1.96 -35.05
CA VAL A 129 -26.13 1.09 -34.64
C VAL A 129 -25.21 1.79 -33.62
N MET A 130 -24.87 3.06 -33.84
CA MET A 130 -23.97 3.84 -32.99
C MET A 130 -24.58 4.37 -31.68
N GLU A 131 -25.91 4.44 -31.58
CA GLU A 131 -26.67 4.98 -30.44
C GLU A 131 -27.34 3.91 -29.58
N PHE A 132 -27.76 2.77 -30.16
CA PHE A 132 -28.50 1.73 -29.45
C PHE A 132 -27.77 0.39 -29.43
N LEU A 133 -27.30 -0.12 -30.58
CA LEU A 133 -26.66 -1.44 -30.63
C LEU A 133 -25.26 -1.43 -29.98
N LEU A 134 -24.43 -0.43 -30.25
CA LEU A 134 -23.10 -0.34 -29.64
C LEU A 134 -23.16 -0.28 -28.09
N PRO A 135 -23.99 0.56 -27.43
CA PRO A 135 -24.13 0.54 -25.98
C PRO A 135 -24.59 -0.80 -25.39
N ILE A 136 -25.59 -1.48 -25.97
CA ILE A 136 -26.07 -2.77 -25.41
C ILE A 136 -25.08 -3.93 -25.63
N THR A 137 -24.27 -3.85 -26.68
CA THR A 137 -23.26 -4.89 -26.98
C THR A 137 -22.11 -4.88 -25.98
N LEU A 138 -21.79 -3.73 -25.37
CA LEU A 138 -20.75 -3.61 -24.34
C LEU A 138 -21.03 -4.49 -23.10
N PRO A 139 -22.19 -4.40 -22.42
CA PRO A 139 -22.51 -5.30 -21.32
C PRO A 139 -22.52 -6.76 -21.72
N LEU A 140 -23.17 -7.12 -22.83
CA LEU A 140 -23.30 -8.52 -23.28
C LEU A 140 -21.92 -9.20 -23.43
N LEU A 141 -20.94 -8.49 -23.99
CA LEU A 141 -19.55 -8.98 -24.17
C LEU A 141 -18.76 -8.99 -22.85
N LEU A 142 -19.09 -8.11 -21.90
CA LEU A 142 -18.40 -7.96 -20.61
C LEU A 142 -19.02 -8.79 -19.47
N PHE A 143 -20.03 -9.62 -19.72
CA PHE A 143 -20.57 -10.54 -18.70
C PHE A 143 -19.53 -11.56 -18.20
N ARG A 144 -18.47 -11.84 -18.98
CA ARG A 144 -17.31 -12.65 -18.54
C ARG A 144 -16.20 -11.87 -17.82
N ALA A 145 -16.37 -10.56 -17.59
CA ALA A 145 -15.34 -9.71 -16.99
C ALA A 145 -15.25 -9.84 -15.45
N ASP A 146 -15.24 -11.07 -14.91
CA ASP A 146 -14.80 -11.30 -13.52
C ASP A 146 -13.29 -11.14 -13.44
N MET A 147 -12.86 -10.01 -12.87
CA MET A 147 -11.45 -9.67 -12.68
C MET A 147 -10.71 -10.66 -11.77
N ARG A 148 -11.42 -11.48 -10.97
CA ARG A 148 -10.83 -12.57 -10.18
C ARG A 148 -10.48 -13.76 -11.07
N GLN A 149 -11.44 -14.25 -11.86
CA GLN A 149 -11.23 -15.35 -12.80
C GLN A 149 -10.18 -15.00 -13.85
N VAL A 150 -10.27 -13.82 -14.49
CA VAL A 150 -9.27 -13.33 -15.46
C VAL A 150 -7.85 -13.41 -14.91
N MET A 151 -7.62 -12.92 -13.69
CA MET A 151 -6.29 -12.88 -13.08
C MET A 151 -5.78 -14.24 -12.58
N GLN A 152 -6.67 -15.23 -12.41
CA GLN A 152 -6.30 -16.61 -12.08
C GLN A 152 -6.05 -17.46 -13.34
N SER A 153 -6.97 -17.41 -14.31
CA SER A 153 -6.95 -18.27 -15.51
C SER A 153 -5.96 -17.82 -16.58
N THR A 154 -5.67 -16.52 -16.69
CA THR A 154 -4.85 -15.97 -17.80
C THR A 154 -3.34 -16.02 -17.49
N GLY A 155 -2.94 -16.14 -16.21
CA GLY A 155 -1.58 -16.44 -15.78
C GLY A 155 -0.48 -15.61 -16.46
N THR A 156 0.53 -16.28 -17.03
CA THR A 156 1.66 -15.64 -17.72
C THR A 156 1.25 -14.84 -18.97
N LEU A 157 0.14 -15.21 -19.64
CA LEU A 157 -0.37 -14.45 -20.79
C LEU A 157 -0.85 -13.06 -20.37
N LEU A 158 -1.38 -12.90 -19.14
CA LEU A 158 -1.80 -11.59 -18.62
C LEU A 158 -0.59 -10.67 -18.38
N LEU A 159 0.55 -11.22 -17.96
CA LEU A 159 1.80 -10.47 -17.83
C LEU A 159 2.32 -10.00 -19.21
N ALA A 160 2.24 -10.86 -20.23
CA ALA A 160 2.56 -10.50 -21.60
C ALA A 160 1.59 -9.43 -22.16
N PHE A 161 0.30 -9.52 -21.84
CA PHE A 161 -0.72 -8.55 -22.24
C PHE A 161 -0.52 -7.18 -21.58
N LEU A 162 -0.21 -7.14 -20.28
CA LEU A 162 0.12 -5.90 -19.57
C LEU A 162 1.41 -5.27 -20.12
N LEU A 163 2.39 -6.10 -20.51
CA LEU A 163 3.60 -5.63 -21.18
C LEU A 163 3.29 -5.03 -22.57
N GLY A 164 2.37 -5.63 -23.32
CA GLY A 164 1.85 -5.09 -24.58
C GLY A 164 1.08 -3.79 -24.39
N SER A 165 0.27 -3.65 -23.34
CA SER A 165 -0.41 -2.38 -23.01
C SER A 165 0.61 -1.24 -22.75
N VAL A 166 1.70 -1.54 -22.03
CA VAL A 166 2.80 -0.58 -21.81
C VAL A 166 3.54 -0.28 -23.12
N ALA A 167 3.73 -1.29 -23.99
CA ALA A 167 4.32 -1.11 -25.32
C ALA A 167 3.44 -0.21 -26.21
N THR A 168 2.11 -0.31 -26.13
CA THR A 168 1.19 0.62 -26.82
C THR A 168 1.32 2.04 -26.29
N ILE A 169 1.35 2.25 -24.98
CA ILE A 169 1.50 3.60 -24.38
C ILE A 169 2.83 4.23 -24.83
N ALA A 170 3.93 3.45 -24.83
CA ALA A 170 5.21 3.89 -25.36
C ALA A 170 5.16 4.21 -26.85
N GLY A 171 4.53 3.35 -27.67
CA GLY A 171 4.32 3.58 -29.09
C GLY A 171 3.52 4.85 -29.38
N THR A 172 2.49 5.12 -28.59
CA THR A 172 1.66 6.34 -28.67
C THR A 172 2.50 7.58 -28.41
N LEU A 173 3.35 7.54 -27.36
CA LEU A 173 4.23 8.64 -27.01
C LEU A 173 5.27 8.93 -28.10
N VAL A 174 5.89 7.88 -28.67
CA VAL A 174 6.86 8.01 -29.77
C VAL A 174 6.19 8.52 -31.04
N ALA A 175 5.05 7.95 -31.43
CA ALA A 175 4.29 8.40 -32.60
C ALA A 175 3.83 9.86 -32.46
N PHE A 176 3.44 10.31 -31.26
CA PHE A 176 3.02 11.70 -31.01
C PHE A 176 4.17 12.71 -31.06
N LEU A 177 5.41 12.26 -30.84
CA LEU A 177 6.61 13.08 -30.97
C LEU A 177 7.16 13.09 -32.41
N VAL A 178 7.05 11.97 -33.12
CA VAL A 178 7.62 11.79 -34.47
C VAL A 178 6.68 12.29 -35.58
N VAL A 179 5.37 12.09 -35.46
CA VAL A 179 4.41 12.35 -36.54
C VAL A 179 3.70 13.70 -36.34
N PRO A 180 3.87 14.69 -37.24
CA PRO A 180 3.41 16.06 -37.03
C PRO A 180 1.91 16.25 -37.33
N MET A 181 1.03 15.78 -36.43
CA MET A 181 -0.44 15.89 -36.52
C MET A 181 -1.00 17.32 -36.34
N ARG A 182 -0.27 18.37 -36.73
CA ARG A 182 -0.65 19.78 -36.52
C ARG A 182 -1.91 20.20 -37.29
N SER A 183 -2.20 19.57 -38.43
CA SER A 183 -3.39 19.83 -39.25
C SER A 183 -4.71 19.51 -38.53
N LEU A 184 -4.68 18.65 -37.50
CA LEU A 184 -5.87 18.22 -36.74
C LEU A 184 -6.20 19.14 -35.56
N GLY A 185 -5.39 20.18 -35.31
CA GLY A 185 -5.65 21.17 -34.25
C GLY A 185 -5.90 20.54 -32.88
N GLN A 186 -7.06 20.84 -32.28
CA GLN A 186 -7.47 20.32 -30.97
C GLN A 186 -7.83 18.82 -30.95
N ASP A 187 -8.04 18.18 -32.10
CA ASP A 187 -8.37 16.75 -32.16
C ASP A 187 -7.11 15.87 -32.22
N SER A 188 -5.94 16.45 -32.51
CA SER A 188 -4.64 15.75 -32.60
C SER A 188 -4.29 14.88 -31.38
N TRP A 189 -4.51 15.38 -30.15
CA TRP A 189 -4.25 14.63 -28.93
C TRP A 189 -5.40 13.69 -28.54
N LYS A 190 -6.63 13.99 -28.97
CA LYS A 190 -7.81 13.15 -28.72
C LYS A 190 -7.79 11.89 -29.58
N ILE A 191 -7.45 12.01 -30.87
CA ILE A 191 -7.36 10.89 -31.80
C ILE A 191 -6.20 9.96 -31.42
N ALA A 192 -5.08 10.51 -30.95
CA ALA A 192 -3.97 9.75 -30.39
C ALA A 192 -4.39 8.93 -29.15
N ALA A 193 -5.19 9.53 -28.26
CA ALA A 193 -5.74 8.83 -27.10
C ALA A 193 -6.75 7.72 -27.48
N ALA A 194 -7.58 7.95 -28.50
CA ALA A 194 -8.53 6.97 -29.02
C ALA A 194 -7.82 5.77 -29.68
N LEU A 195 -6.80 6.01 -30.51
CA LEU A 195 -5.97 4.96 -31.12
C LEU A 195 -5.18 4.17 -30.06
N MET A 196 -4.68 4.84 -29.02
CA MET A 196 -4.08 4.14 -27.86
C MET A 196 -5.08 3.20 -27.18
N GLY A 197 -6.35 3.61 -27.05
CA GLY A 197 -7.40 2.73 -26.53
C GLY A 197 -7.73 1.56 -27.46
N SER A 198 -7.75 1.78 -28.77
CA SER A 198 -7.87 0.72 -29.77
C SER A 198 -6.76 -0.32 -29.59
N TYR A 199 -5.51 0.13 -29.47
CA TYR A 199 -4.36 -0.76 -29.32
C TYR A 199 -4.10 -1.26 -27.88
N ILE A 200 -5.11 -1.17 -27.00
CA ILE A 200 -5.14 -1.86 -25.69
C ILE A 200 -6.40 -2.72 -25.55
N GLY A 201 -7.50 -2.43 -26.27
CA GLY A 201 -8.79 -3.11 -26.11
C GLY A 201 -9.74 -3.03 -27.30
N GLY A 202 -9.24 -2.88 -28.53
CA GLY A 202 -9.99 -2.86 -29.79
C GLY A 202 -10.89 -1.64 -30.02
N ALA A 203 -11.43 -1.55 -31.25
CA ALA A 203 -12.16 -0.38 -31.79
C ALA A 203 -13.37 0.09 -30.96
N VAL A 204 -13.94 -0.77 -30.11
CA VAL A 204 -15.01 -0.40 -29.16
C VAL A 204 -14.53 0.70 -28.20
N ASN A 205 -13.29 0.61 -27.73
CA ASN A 205 -12.67 1.60 -26.85
C ASN A 205 -12.33 2.88 -27.61
N TYR A 206 -11.87 2.78 -28.85
CA TYR A 206 -11.65 3.94 -29.72
C TYR A 206 -12.92 4.81 -29.83
N VAL A 207 -14.09 4.21 -30.06
CA VAL A 207 -15.36 4.96 -30.16
C VAL A 207 -15.79 5.52 -28.81
N ALA A 208 -15.62 4.77 -27.72
CA ALA A 208 -15.92 5.24 -26.36
C ALA A 208 -15.07 6.46 -25.96
N ILE A 209 -13.75 6.40 -26.18
CA ILE A 209 -12.82 7.51 -25.91
C ILE A 209 -13.11 8.69 -26.82
N SER A 210 -13.38 8.47 -28.10
CA SER A 210 -13.67 9.55 -29.06
C SER A 210 -14.95 10.30 -28.74
N LYS A 211 -16.01 9.59 -28.29
CA LYS A 211 -17.24 10.21 -27.76
C LYS A 211 -16.99 10.94 -26.43
N ALA A 212 -16.15 10.39 -25.55
CA ALA A 212 -15.81 11.01 -24.26
C ALA A 212 -14.92 12.27 -24.37
N LEU A 213 -14.03 12.33 -25.37
CA LEU A 213 -13.14 13.48 -25.60
C LEU A 213 -13.70 14.50 -26.61
N GLY A 214 -14.83 14.19 -27.27
CA GLY A 214 -15.46 15.05 -28.28
C GLY A 214 -14.62 15.22 -29.53
N VAL A 215 -14.24 14.12 -30.20
CA VAL A 215 -13.57 14.12 -31.51
C VAL A 215 -14.56 14.49 -32.62
N SER A 216 -14.13 15.29 -33.60
CA SER A 216 -14.97 15.66 -34.77
C SER A 216 -15.34 14.42 -35.60
N PRO A 217 -16.59 14.26 -36.09
CA PRO A 217 -17.02 13.07 -36.82
C PRO A 217 -16.18 12.69 -38.05
N SER A 218 -15.64 13.68 -38.77
CA SER A 218 -14.73 13.46 -39.90
C SER A 218 -13.39 12.87 -39.47
N VAL A 219 -12.84 13.32 -38.34
CA VAL A 219 -11.59 12.80 -37.76
C VAL A 219 -11.82 11.42 -37.13
N LEU A 220 -12.98 11.21 -36.50
CA LEU A 220 -13.44 9.90 -36.00
C LEU A 220 -13.45 8.86 -37.12
N ALA A 221 -14.10 9.14 -38.25
CA ALA A 221 -14.19 8.22 -39.38
C ALA A 221 -12.84 8.00 -40.08
N ALA A 222 -12.05 9.06 -40.27
CA ALA A 222 -10.72 8.95 -40.86
C ALA A 222 -9.76 8.11 -40.00
N GLY A 223 -9.81 8.28 -38.67
CA GLY A 223 -9.01 7.48 -37.73
C GLY A 223 -9.46 6.02 -37.65
N ILE A 224 -10.76 5.73 -37.75
CA ILE A 224 -11.29 4.36 -37.86
C ILE A 224 -10.72 3.66 -39.10
N ALA A 225 -10.83 4.30 -40.26
CA ALA A 225 -10.40 3.70 -41.51
C ALA A 225 -8.86 3.54 -41.56
N ALA A 226 -8.10 4.46 -40.98
CA ALA A 226 -6.65 4.29 -40.79
C ALA A 226 -6.33 3.14 -39.82
N ASP A 227 -6.98 3.06 -38.66
CA ASP A 227 -6.80 2.03 -37.64
C ASP A 227 -6.99 0.63 -38.23
N ASN A 228 -8.10 0.43 -38.94
CA ASN A 228 -8.46 -0.87 -39.53
C ASN A 228 -7.47 -1.36 -40.59
N VAL A 229 -6.96 -0.45 -41.44
CA VAL A 229 -5.94 -0.80 -42.45
C VAL A 229 -4.59 -1.14 -41.79
N ILE A 230 -4.20 -0.39 -40.75
CA ILE A 230 -2.99 -0.70 -39.97
C ILE A 230 -3.13 -2.04 -39.23
N CYS A 231 -4.28 -2.33 -38.63
CA CYS A 231 -4.59 -3.63 -38.03
C CYS A 231 -4.45 -4.78 -39.03
N ALA A 232 -4.95 -4.63 -40.26
CA ALA A 232 -4.82 -5.65 -41.30
C ALA A 232 -3.36 -5.94 -41.68
N LEU A 233 -2.58 -4.89 -41.94
CA LEU A 233 -1.14 -5.00 -42.18
C LEU A 233 -0.42 -5.65 -40.98
N TYR A 234 -0.85 -5.31 -39.77
CA TYR A 234 -0.25 -5.80 -38.55
C TYR A 234 -0.50 -7.28 -38.26
N PHE A 235 -1.73 -7.77 -38.42
CA PHE A 235 -2.03 -9.19 -38.21
C PHE A 235 -1.31 -10.06 -39.24
N MET A 236 -1.12 -9.60 -40.48
CA MET A 236 -0.25 -10.31 -41.44
C MET A 236 1.20 -10.46 -40.94
N ILE A 237 1.77 -9.41 -40.34
CA ILE A 237 3.11 -9.47 -39.72
C ILE A 237 3.13 -10.41 -38.51
N LEU A 238 2.15 -10.33 -37.60
CA LEU A 238 2.06 -11.23 -36.44
C LEU A 238 1.90 -12.70 -36.86
N PHE A 239 1.06 -13.00 -37.86
CA PHE A 239 0.87 -14.36 -38.37
C PHE A 239 2.10 -14.90 -39.10
N ALA A 240 2.86 -14.04 -39.78
CA ALA A 240 4.14 -14.38 -40.40
C ALA A 240 5.22 -14.67 -39.33
N LEU A 241 5.30 -13.88 -38.26
CA LEU A 241 6.18 -14.17 -37.12
C LEU A 241 5.78 -15.50 -36.43
N ALA A 242 4.49 -15.69 -36.20
CA ALA A 242 3.92 -16.92 -35.64
C ALA A 242 3.90 -18.10 -36.64
N SER A 243 4.41 -17.98 -37.86
CA SER A 243 4.54 -19.12 -38.80
C SER A 243 5.70 -20.05 -38.40
N LYS A 244 6.67 -19.51 -37.66
CA LYS A 244 7.88 -20.23 -37.20
C LYS A 244 7.67 -20.99 -35.87
N ILE A 245 6.44 -21.06 -35.37
CA ILE A 245 6.07 -21.71 -34.11
C ILE A 245 5.16 -22.90 -34.45
N PRO A 246 5.47 -24.13 -34.02
CA PRO A 246 4.63 -25.29 -34.29
C PRO A 246 3.29 -25.22 -33.53
N PRO A 247 2.27 -25.99 -33.99
CA PRO A 247 1.05 -26.24 -33.22
C PRO A 247 1.35 -27.05 -31.95
N GLU A 248 0.40 -27.10 -31.02
CA GLU A 248 0.52 -27.95 -29.84
C GLU A 248 0.27 -29.42 -30.20
N THR A 249 1.16 -30.30 -29.74
CA THR A 249 0.88 -31.73 -29.66
C THR A 249 -0.31 -31.96 -28.70
N PRO A 250 -1.41 -32.61 -29.12
CA PRO A 250 -2.54 -32.84 -28.24
C PRO A 250 -2.13 -33.74 -27.08
N LYS A 251 -2.11 -33.19 -25.87
CA LYS A 251 -1.85 -33.97 -24.65
C LYS A 251 -3.12 -34.67 -24.21
N LEU A 252 -3.07 -36.00 -24.14
CA LEU A 252 -4.09 -36.80 -23.46
C LEU A 252 -3.91 -36.66 -21.94
N THR A 253 -4.28 -35.51 -21.41
CA THR A 253 -4.36 -35.25 -19.97
C THR A 253 -5.82 -35.06 -19.59
N ASN A 254 -6.42 -36.14 -19.05
CA ASN A 254 -7.64 -36.02 -18.27
C ASN A 254 -7.34 -35.17 -17.04
N ASP A 255 -7.78 -33.90 -17.05
CA ASP A 255 -8.36 -33.15 -15.94
C ASP A 255 -8.61 -31.70 -16.37
N VAL A 256 -9.71 -31.10 -15.90
CA VAL A 256 -10.13 -29.70 -16.14
C VAL A 256 -10.46 -29.32 -17.61
N ALA A 257 -10.11 -30.14 -18.60
CA ALA A 257 -10.31 -29.83 -20.03
C ALA A 257 -11.77 -29.85 -20.54
N LEU A 258 -12.74 -30.34 -19.76
CA LEU A 258 -14.17 -30.31 -20.12
C LEU A 258 -14.90 -29.17 -19.40
N ASN A 259 -15.31 -28.15 -20.18
CA ASN A 259 -16.48 -27.28 -19.93
C ASN A 259 -16.64 -26.13 -20.96
N MET A 260 -15.81 -26.00 -22.01
CA MET A 260 -15.90 -24.86 -22.96
C MET A 260 -15.91 -25.17 -24.46
N GLU A 261 -15.61 -26.40 -24.92
CA GLU A 261 -15.76 -26.78 -26.35
C GLU A 261 -16.49 -28.13 -26.54
N SER A 262 -17.64 -28.34 -25.89
CA SER A 262 -18.67 -29.29 -26.36
C SER A 262 -20.00 -29.16 -25.60
N ASP A 263 -20.66 -28.01 -25.65
CA ASP A 263 -22.13 -27.95 -25.47
C ASP A 263 -22.82 -27.40 -26.72
N SER A 264 -22.49 -28.02 -27.86
CA SER A 264 -23.26 -27.90 -29.11
C SER A 264 -24.54 -28.76 -29.05
N GLY A 265 -25.19 -28.82 -27.88
CA GLY A 265 -26.31 -29.72 -27.58
C GLY A 265 -27.43 -29.03 -26.79
N SER A 266 -27.11 -28.08 -25.91
CA SER A 266 -28.14 -27.24 -25.29
C SER A 266 -28.70 -26.22 -26.29
N LYS A 267 -30.04 -26.20 -26.41
CA LYS A 267 -30.76 -25.15 -27.12
C LYS A 267 -30.50 -23.84 -26.39
N LEU A 268 -29.92 -22.83 -27.05
CA LEU A 268 -29.78 -21.46 -26.54
C LEU A 268 -31.07 -21.03 -25.82
N PRO A 269 -31.08 -20.95 -24.47
CA PRO A 269 -32.33 -20.78 -23.76
C PRO A 269 -32.88 -19.38 -24.03
N VAL A 270 -34.01 -19.29 -24.72
CA VAL A 270 -34.63 -18.01 -25.12
C VAL A 270 -34.81 -17.08 -23.92
N LEU A 271 -35.07 -17.65 -22.74
CA LEU A 271 -35.13 -16.93 -21.46
C LEU A 271 -33.78 -16.36 -21.01
N GLN A 272 -32.66 -17.07 -21.18
CA GLN A 272 -31.30 -16.54 -20.92
C GLN A 272 -30.98 -15.40 -21.89
N THR A 273 -31.28 -15.55 -23.17
CA THR A 273 -31.06 -14.50 -24.18
C THR A 273 -31.89 -13.24 -23.90
N ALA A 274 -33.17 -13.41 -23.55
CA ALA A 274 -34.05 -12.30 -23.20
C ALA A 274 -33.63 -11.61 -21.89
N THR A 275 -33.22 -12.36 -20.86
CA THR A 275 -32.75 -11.79 -19.59
C THR A 275 -31.38 -11.12 -19.73
N ALA A 276 -30.47 -11.68 -20.54
CA ALA A 276 -29.20 -11.04 -20.90
C ALA A 276 -29.43 -9.66 -21.54
N LEU A 277 -30.29 -9.59 -22.56
CA LEU A 277 -30.67 -8.33 -23.22
C LEU A 277 -31.33 -7.35 -22.24
N ALA A 278 -32.29 -7.79 -21.41
CA ALA A 278 -32.96 -6.95 -20.43
C ALA A 278 -31.98 -6.36 -19.39
N VAL A 279 -31.06 -7.16 -18.86
CA VAL A 279 -30.01 -6.71 -17.93
C VAL A 279 -29.09 -5.70 -18.62
N SER A 280 -28.71 -5.92 -19.87
CA SER A 280 -27.89 -4.97 -20.64
C SER A 280 -28.60 -3.64 -20.88
N PHE A 281 -29.90 -3.64 -21.19
CA PHE A 281 -30.70 -2.41 -21.29
C PHE A 281 -30.78 -1.67 -19.94
N VAL A 282 -30.96 -2.37 -18.82
CA VAL A 282 -30.97 -1.76 -17.47
C VAL A 282 -29.61 -1.13 -17.15
N ILE A 283 -28.49 -1.80 -17.47
CA ILE A 283 -27.14 -1.23 -17.29
C ILE A 283 -26.97 0.05 -18.13
N CYS A 284 -27.40 0.05 -19.39
CA CYS A 284 -27.37 1.24 -20.26
C CYS A 284 -28.22 2.40 -19.71
N LEU A 285 -29.41 2.11 -19.18
CA LEU A 285 -30.29 3.09 -18.57
C LEU A 285 -29.66 3.68 -17.29
N SER A 286 -29.16 2.83 -16.38
CA SER A 286 -28.48 3.25 -15.15
C SER A 286 -27.25 4.11 -15.44
N ALA A 287 -26.41 3.71 -16.40
CA ALA A 287 -25.24 4.49 -16.81
C ALA A 287 -25.63 5.87 -17.37
N THR A 288 -26.68 5.92 -18.20
CA THR A 288 -27.17 7.17 -18.82
C THR A 288 -27.82 8.10 -17.79
N TYR A 289 -28.49 7.56 -16.77
CA TYR A 289 -29.01 8.35 -15.65
C TYR A 289 -27.86 8.91 -14.79
N LEU A 290 -26.87 8.07 -14.47
CA LEU A 290 -25.71 8.44 -13.65
C LEU A 290 -24.86 9.54 -14.31
N THR A 291 -24.60 9.46 -15.62
CA THR A 291 -23.82 10.49 -16.32
C THR A 291 -24.56 11.81 -16.49
N LYS A 292 -25.90 11.77 -16.63
CA LYS A 292 -26.74 12.98 -16.58
C LYS A 292 -26.73 13.61 -15.19
N LEU A 293 -26.82 12.82 -14.12
CA LEU A 293 -26.80 13.30 -12.74
C LEU A 293 -25.49 14.02 -12.39
N PHE A 294 -24.35 13.52 -12.89
CA PHE A 294 -23.03 14.14 -12.69
C PHE A 294 -22.60 15.12 -13.81
N GLY A 295 -23.46 15.40 -14.81
CA GLY A 295 -23.17 16.34 -15.89
C GLY A 295 -22.02 15.93 -16.85
N ILE A 296 -21.63 14.65 -16.88
CA ILE A 296 -20.44 14.18 -17.58
C ILE A 296 -20.75 14.00 -19.08
N GLN A 297 -20.46 15.03 -19.87
CA GLN A 297 -20.54 14.97 -21.34
C GLN A 297 -19.71 13.81 -21.89
N GLY A 298 -20.30 13.01 -22.78
CA GLY A 298 -19.65 11.83 -23.40
C GLY A 298 -19.40 10.63 -22.46
N GLY A 299 -19.68 10.75 -21.16
CA GLY A 299 -19.30 9.73 -20.15
C GLY A 299 -20.06 8.41 -20.22
N THR A 300 -21.13 8.29 -21.01
CA THR A 300 -22.06 7.15 -20.96
C THR A 300 -21.41 5.81 -21.28
N LEU A 301 -20.65 5.68 -22.37
CA LEU A 301 -19.96 4.43 -22.72
C LEU A 301 -18.94 4.00 -21.64
N PRO A 302 -18.04 4.88 -21.15
CA PRO A 302 -17.20 4.57 -19.98
C PRO A 302 -17.99 4.10 -18.75
N SER A 303 -19.13 4.73 -18.44
CA SER A 303 -19.96 4.36 -17.28
C SER A 303 -20.67 3.00 -17.45
N ILE A 304 -21.06 2.63 -18.67
CA ILE A 304 -21.57 1.29 -18.99
C ILE A 304 -20.50 0.24 -18.68
N THR A 305 -19.27 0.43 -19.19
CA THR A 305 -18.12 -0.47 -18.94
C THR A 305 -17.81 -0.57 -17.45
N ALA A 306 -17.80 0.54 -16.71
CA ALA A 306 -17.57 0.53 -15.26
C ALA A 306 -18.62 -0.31 -14.51
N ILE A 307 -19.92 -0.10 -14.81
CA ILE A 307 -21.01 -0.78 -14.11
C ILE A 307 -20.98 -2.28 -14.38
N VAL A 308 -20.83 -2.73 -15.63
CA VAL A 308 -20.82 -4.18 -15.93
C VAL A 308 -19.61 -4.89 -15.34
N VAL A 309 -18.40 -4.32 -15.37
CA VAL A 309 -17.19 -4.96 -14.79
C VAL A 309 -17.31 -5.08 -13.27
N VAL A 310 -17.85 -4.05 -12.59
CA VAL A 310 -18.13 -4.10 -11.15
C VAL A 310 -19.17 -5.17 -10.82
N LEU A 311 -20.28 -5.24 -11.58
CA LEU A 311 -21.33 -6.23 -11.34
C LEU A 311 -20.87 -7.67 -11.64
N ALA A 312 -20.15 -7.91 -12.74
CA ALA A 312 -19.60 -9.23 -13.06
C ALA A 312 -18.59 -9.72 -12.01
N THR A 313 -17.71 -8.84 -11.52
CA THR A 313 -16.72 -9.17 -10.46
C THR A 313 -17.34 -9.32 -9.05
N ALA A 314 -18.54 -8.75 -8.83
CA ALA A 314 -19.28 -8.84 -7.57
C ALA A 314 -20.28 -10.01 -7.52
N LEU A 315 -20.91 -10.34 -8.65
CA LEU A 315 -21.97 -11.33 -8.79
C LEU A 315 -21.66 -12.42 -9.85
N PRO A 316 -20.47 -13.06 -9.81
CA PRO A 316 -19.96 -13.87 -10.92
C PRO A 316 -20.84 -15.08 -11.28
N MET A 317 -21.61 -15.65 -10.34
CA MET A 317 -22.53 -16.76 -10.67
C MET A 317 -23.68 -16.33 -11.57
N TYR A 318 -24.24 -15.13 -11.38
CA TYR A 318 -25.36 -14.62 -12.18
C TYR A 318 -24.88 -14.18 -13.57
N PHE A 319 -23.76 -13.47 -13.64
CA PHE A 319 -23.19 -13.03 -14.92
C PHE A 319 -22.58 -14.20 -15.71
N GLY A 320 -21.96 -15.18 -15.03
CA GLY A 320 -21.49 -16.42 -15.65
C GLY A 320 -22.61 -17.30 -16.24
N TYR A 321 -23.81 -17.28 -15.64
CA TYR A 321 -25.01 -17.95 -16.18
C TYR A 321 -25.55 -17.26 -17.45
N LEU A 322 -25.51 -15.93 -17.50
CA LEU A 322 -25.96 -15.15 -18.67
C LEU A 322 -24.91 -15.06 -19.79
N ALA A 323 -23.63 -15.26 -19.47
CA ALA A 323 -22.52 -15.05 -20.40
C ALA A 323 -22.64 -15.82 -21.74
N PRO A 324 -22.96 -17.13 -21.82
CA PRO A 324 -22.98 -17.84 -23.11
C PRO A 324 -24.02 -17.29 -24.11
N ALA A 325 -25.20 -16.90 -23.60
CA ALA A 325 -26.23 -16.24 -24.39
C ALA A 325 -25.83 -14.79 -24.74
N GLY A 326 -25.17 -14.09 -23.81
CA GLY A 326 -24.58 -12.77 -24.00
C GLY A 326 -23.54 -12.75 -25.12
N ASP A 327 -22.54 -13.63 -25.07
CA ASP A 327 -21.46 -13.76 -26.06
C ASP A 327 -22.04 -13.92 -27.48
N THR A 328 -23.03 -14.81 -27.63
CA THR A 328 -23.60 -15.17 -28.94
C THR A 328 -24.29 -13.97 -29.60
N ILE A 329 -25.11 -13.24 -28.84
CA ILE A 329 -25.74 -12.01 -29.34
C ILE A 329 -24.71 -10.89 -29.52
N ALA A 330 -23.74 -10.77 -28.61
CA ALA A 330 -22.69 -9.77 -28.69
C ALA A 330 -21.85 -9.90 -29.97
N VAL A 331 -21.53 -11.13 -30.38
CA VAL A 331 -20.81 -11.39 -31.65
C VAL A 331 -21.64 -10.91 -32.84
N VAL A 332 -22.93 -11.27 -32.93
CA VAL A 332 -23.78 -10.85 -34.06
C VAL A 332 -23.90 -9.32 -34.12
N LEU A 333 -24.17 -8.66 -33.00
CA LEU A 333 -24.27 -7.19 -32.94
C LEU A 333 -22.91 -6.51 -33.23
N MET A 334 -21.80 -7.07 -32.78
CA MET A 334 -20.46 -6.57 -33.13
C MET A 334 -20.18 -6.67 -34.63
N GLN A 335 -20.61 -7.73 -35.32
CA GLN A 335 -20.38 -7.86 -36.77
C GLN A 335 -21.18 -6.83 -37.58
N VAL A 336 -22.40 -6.49 -37.14
CA VAL A 336 -23.18 -5.38 -37.72
C VAL A 336 -22.52 -4.02 -37.44
N PHE A 337 -22.01 -3.81 -36.22
CA PHE A 337 -21.21 -2.63 -35.88
C PHE A 337 -19.96 -2.53 -36.76
N PHE A 338 -19.22 -3.62 -36.94
CA PHE A 338 -18.03 -3.70 -37.79
C PHE A 338 -18.35 -3.43 -39.28
N ALA A 339 -19.49 -3.90 -39.79
CA ALA A 339 -19.95 -3.56 -41.13
C ALA A 339 -20.26 -2.04 -41.29
N VAL A 340 -20.90 -1.40 -40.31
CA VAL A 340 -21.14 0.07 -40.30
C VAL A 340 -19.83 0.86 -40.19
N VAL A 341 -18.92 0.41 -39.33
CA VAL A 341 -17.57 0.96 -39.13
C VAL A 341 -16.74 0.86 -40.42
N GLY A 342 -16.93 -0.20 -41.21
CA GLY A 342 -16.38 -0.33 -42.55
C GLY A 342 -17.03 0.63 -43.55
N ALA A 343 -18.35 0.59 -43.69
CA ALA A 343 -19.09 1.33 -44.72
C ALA A 343 -18.96 2.87 -44.58
N SER A 344 -18.96 3.38 -43.34
CA SER A 344 -18.68 4.81 -43.05
C SER A 344 -17.22 5.23 -43.30
N GLY A 345 -16.31 4.29 -43.56
CA GLY A 345 -14.91 4.53 -43.90
C GLY A 345 -14.70 4.83 -45.39
N SER A 346 -14.59 6.10 -45.78
CA SER A 346 -14.11 6.46 -47.12
C SER A 346 -12.58 6.47 -47.17
N ILE A 347 -11.98 5.58 -47.98
CA ILE A 347 -10.53 5.49 -48.18
C ILE A 347 -10.00 6.79 -48.76
N TRP A 348 -10.73 7.36 -49.72
CA TRP A 348 -10.41 8.64 -50.34
C TRP A 348 -10.38 9.80 -49.32
N ASN A 349 -11.25 9.76 -48.29
CA ASN A 349 -11.24 10.75 -47.22
C ASN A 349 -10.03 10.58 -46.27
N VAL A 350 -9.57 9.35 -45.99
CA VAL A 350 -8.33 9.13 -45.19
C VAL A 350 -7.12 9.75 -45.90
N ILE A 351 -6.96 9.45 -47.20
CA ILE A 351 -5.83 9.90 -48.02
C ILE A 351 -5.79 11.44 -48.10
N ASN A 352 -6.93 12.08 -48.32
CA ASN A 352 -6.98 13.53 -48.55
C ASN A 352 -7.09 14.38 -47.26
N THR A 353 -7.80 13.92 -46.23
CA THR A 353 -8.07 14.73 -45.03
C THR A 353 -6.98 14.59 -43.96
N ALA A 354 -6.36 13.41 -43.77
CA ALA A 354 -5.37 13.22 -42.69
C ALA A 354 -4.38 12.04 -42.85
N PRO A 355 -3.45 12.07 -43.83
CA PRO A 355 -2.37 11.07 -43.94
C PRO A 355 -1.47 11.00 -42.68
N SER A 356 -1.45 12.08 -41.88
CA SER A 356 -0.78 12.10 -40.57
C SER A 356 -1.36 11.11 -39.54
N ILE A 357 -2.65 10.74 -39.60
CA ILE A 357 -3.23 9.74 -38.69
C ILE A 357 -2.75 8.33 -39.08
N PHE A 358 -2.72 8.03 -40.38
CA PHE A 358 -2.20 6.75 -40.87
C PHE A 358 -0.73 6.56 -40.51
N MET A 359 0.12 7.58 -40.71
CA MET A 359 1.52 7.55 -40.29
C MET A 359 1.68 7.42 -38.77
N PHE A 360 0.82 8.07 -37.98
CA PHE A 360 0.82 7.95 -36.52
C PHE A 360 0.50 6.52 -36.07
N ALA A 361 -0.58 5.93 -36.58
CA ALA A 361 -0.98 4.56 -36.26
C ALA A 361 0.09 3.54 -36.68
N LEU A 362 0.68 3.70 -37.86
CA LEU A 362 1.79 2.86 -38.34
C LEU A 362 3.00 2.90 -37.40
N VAL A 363 3.46 4.09 -37.02
CA VAL A 363 4.60 4.24 -36.08
C VAL A 363 4.26 3.68 -34.71
N GLN A 364 3.04 3.94 -34.20
CA GLN A 364 2.57 3.46 -32.91
C GLN A 364 2.60 1.92 -32.81
N VAL A 365 2.08 1.23 -33.83
CA VAL A 365 1.98 -0.24 -33.88
C VAL A 365 3.35 -0.89 -34.12
N MET A 366 4.21 -0.30 -34.96
CA MET A 366 5.57 -0.81 -35.17
C MET A 366 6.44 -0.65 -33.91
N VAL A 367 6.29 0.44 -33.16
CA VAL A 367 6.95 0.62 -31.86
C VAL A 367 6.37 -0.33 -30.80
N HIS A 368 5.05 -0.57 -30.76
CA HIS A 368 4.47 -1.59 -29.89
C HIS A 368 5.14 -2.96 -30.12
N LEU A 369 5.24 -3.40 -31.38
CA LEU A 369 5.85 -4.70 -31.71
C LEU A 369 7.32 -4.78 -31.30
N ALA A 370 8.10 -3.73 -31.58
CA ALA A 370 9.51 -3.68 -31.19
C ALA A 370 9.69 -3.72 -29.66
N VAL A 371 8.86 -2.99 -28.92
CA VAL A 371 8.94 -2.90 -27.45
C VAL A 371 8.44 -4.19 -26.78
N ILE A 372 7.31 -4.78 -27.22
CA ILE A 372 6.80 -6.01 -26.60
C ILE A 372 7.73 -7.22 -26.85
N LEU A 373 8.33 -7.33 -28.04
CA LEU A 373 9.32 -8.38 -28.34
C LEU A 373 10.66 -8.14 -27.62
N GLY A 374 11.13 -6.89 -27.58
CA GLY A 374 12.38 -6.52 -26.89
C GLY A 374 12.30 -6.74 -25.38
N LEU A 375 11.26 -6.22 -24.72
CA LEU A 375 11.04 -6.43 -23.29
C LEU A 375 10.63 -7.88 -22.99
N GLY A 376 9.86 -8.53 -23.85
CA GLY A 376 9.50 -9.94 -23.70
C GLY A 376 10.74 -10.85 -23.67
N LYS A 377 11.71 -10.59 -24.55
CA LYS A 377 13.03 -11.25 -24.55
C LYS A 377 13.83 -10.95 -23.27
N LEU A 378 13.80 -9.71 -22.78
CA LEU A 378 14.44 -9.32 -21.51
C LEU A 378 13.83 -10.04 -20.29
N PHE A 379 12.51 -10.21 -20.26
CA PHE A 379 11.78 -10.93 -19.21
C PHE A 379 11.75 -12.46 -19.40
N ARG A 380 12.33 -12.99 -20.49
CA ARG A 380 12.31 -14.41 -20.88
C ARG A 380 10.90 -15.01 -20.99
N LEU A 381 9.98 -14.24 -21.57
CA LEU A 381 8.62 -14.71 -21.90
C LEU A 381 8.61 -15.43 -23.25
N ASP A 382 7.79 -16.47 -23.37
CA ASP A 382 7.68 -17.24 -24.62
C ASP A 382 7.13 -16.39 -25.77
N LEU A 383 7.78 -16.49 -26.94
CA LEU A 383 7.36 -15.78 -28.15
C LEU A 383 5.90 -16.07 -28.53
N LYS A 384 5.44 -17.31 -28.27
CA LYS A 384 4.04 -17.73 -28.42
C LYS A 384 3.07 -16.86 -27.61
N LEU A 385 3.37 -16.65 -26.32
CA LEU A 385 2.55 -15.84 -25.41
C LEU A 385 2.64 -14.36 -25.78
N LEU A 386 3.82 -13.86 -26.18
CA LEU A 386 4.02 -12.47 -26.59
C LEU A 386 3.22 -12.12 -27.86
N LEU A 387 3.23 -12.97 -28.88
CA LEU A 387 2.49 -12.74 -30.13
C LEU A 387 0.97 -12.83 -29.91
N LEU A 388 0.49 -13.78 -29.10
CA LEU A 388 -0.93 -13.87 -28.76
C LEU A 388 -1.41 -12.70 -27.89
N ALA A 389 -0.61 -12.27 -26.91
CA ALA A 389 -0.91 -11.10 -26.08
C ALA A 389 -0.97 -9.82 -26.91
N SER A 390 0.02 -9.61 -27.80
CA SER A 390 0.08 -8.47 -28.70
C SER A 390 -1.14 -8.40 -29.64
N ASN A 391 -1.57 -9.55 -30.17
CA ASN A 391 -2.82 -9.66 -30.92
C ASN A 391 -4.04 -9.29 -30.04
N ALA A 392 -4.14 -9.82 -28.82
CA ALA A 392 -5.22 -9.48 -27.89
C ALA A 392 -5.23 -7.99 -27.50
N ASN A 393 -4.07 -7.32 -27.43
CA ASN A 393 -4.00 -5.87 -27.19
C ASN A 393 -4.57 -5.07 -28.36
N ILE A 394 -4.21 -5.43 -29.60
CA ILE A 394 -4.51 -4.62 -30.80
C ILE A 394 -5.87 -4.96 -31.43
N GLY A 395 -6.24 -6.24 -31.48
CA GLY A 395 -7.51 -6.71 -32.05
C GLY A 395 -8.57 -7.18 -31.04
N GLY A 396 -8.21 -7.31 -29.76
CA GLY A 396 -9.15 -7.73 -28.71
C GLY A 396 -9.41 -9.25 -28.68
N PRO A 397 -10.55 -9.69 -28.10
CA PRO A 397 -10.78 -11.10 -27.79
C PRO A 397 -11.07 -11.98 -29.02
N THR A 398 -11.69 -11.43 -30.06
CA THR A 398 -12.05 -12.17 -31.28
C THR A 398 -10.82 -12.51 -32.13
N THR A 399 -9.92 -11.56 -32.36
CA THR A 399 -8.68 -11.81 -33.11
C THR A 399 -7.74 -12.74 -32.36
N ALA A 400 -7.68 -12.63 -31.02
CA ALA A 400 -6.90 -13.51 -30.16
C ALA A 400 -7.40 -14.97 -30.24
N CYS A 401 -8.71 -15.17 -30.16
CA CYS A 401 -9.36 -16.47 -30.40
C CYS A 401 -8.98 -17.04 -31.77
N GLY A 402 -9.25 -16.28 -32.84
CA GLY A 402 -8.97 -16.71 -34.22
C GLY A 402 -7.51 -17.12 -34.44
N MET A 403 -6.54 -16.37 -33.89
CA MET A 403 -5.12 -16.73 -33.97
C MET A 403 -4.75 -17.97 -33.15
N ALA A 404 -5.27 -18.14 -31.94
CA ALA A 404 -5.01 -19.32 -31.15
C ALA A 404 -5.54 -20.59 -31.86
N THR A 405 -6.76 -20.53 -32.41
CA THR A 405 -7.36 -21.62 -33.19
C THR A 405 -6.60 -21.88 -34.49
N ALA A 406 -6.32 -20.84 -35.30
CA ALA A 406 -5.62 -20.96 -36.59
C ALA A 406 -4.16 -21.44 -36.48
N LYS A 407 -3.57 -21.38 -35.28
CA LYS A 407 -2.21 -21.88 -34.99
C LYS A 407 -2.19 -23.21 -34.24
N GLY A 408 -3.34 -23.80 -33.93
CA GLY A 408 -3.41 -25.05 -33.15
C GLY A 408 -2.90 -24.87 -31.71
N TRP A 409 -3.27 -23.76 -31.07
CA TRP A 409 -2.90 -23.41 -29.69
C TRP A 409 -4.13 -23.46 -28.78
N SER A 410 -4.84 -24.59 -28.79
CA SER A 410 -6.14 -24.76 -28.11
C SER A 410 -6.10 -24.40 -26.61
N SER A 411 -4.98 -24.70 -25.93
CA SER A 411 -4.80 -24.35 -24.51
C SER A 411 -4.84 -22.84 -24.22
N LEU A 412 -4.64 -21.99 -25.23
CA LEU A 412 -4.58 -20.53 -25.11
C LEU A 412 -5.80 -19.80 -25.67
N VAL A 413 -6.79 -20.50 -26.24
CA VAL A 413 -8.01 -19.86 -26.81
C VAL A 413 -8.76 -19.09 -25.72
N VAL A 414 -9.13 -19.77 -24.62
CA VAL A 414 -9.86 -19.15 -23.49
C VAL A 414 -9.01 -18.07 -22.78
N PRO A 415 -7.72 -18.30 -22.44
CA PRO A 415 -6.84 -17.22 -21.94
C PRO A 415 -6.74 -16.01 -22.88
N GLY A 416 -6.69 -16.20 -24.20
CA GLY A 416 -6.64 -15.11 -25.19
C GLY A 416 -7.90 -14.26 -25.21
N ILE A 417 -9.07 -14.91 -25.15
CA ILE A 417 -10.38 -14.23 -25.02
C ILE A 417 -10.42 -13.42 -23.72
N LEU A 418 -10.04 -14.02 -22.59
CA LEU A 418 -10.04 -13.34 -21.29
C LEU A 418 -9.07 -12.15 -21.23
N ALA A 419 -7.90 -12.25 -21.88
CA ALA A 419 -6.97 -11.13 -22.04
C ALA A 419 -7.57 -9.97 -22.87
N GLY A 420 -8.26 -10.28 -23.97
CA GLY A 420 -8.96 -9.27 -24.78
C GLY A 420 -10.13 -8.59 -24.03
N ILE A 421 -10.91 -9.34 -23.26
CA ILE A 421 -12.00 -8.82 -22.41
C ILE A 421 -11.45 -7.91 -21.29
N PHE A 422 -10.31 -8.28 -20.70
CA PHE A 422 -9.58 -7.45 -19.75
C PHE A 422 -9.09 -6.15 -20.41
N GLY A 423 -8.57 -6.22 -21.63
CA GLY A 423 -8.26 -5.06 -22.47
C GLY A 423 -9.43 -4.10 -22.63
N ILE A 424 -10.60 -4.64 -23.03
CA ILE A 424 -11.83 -3.85 -23.20
C ILE A 424 -12.24 -3.17 -21.89
N SER A 425 -12.02 -3.83 -20.75
CA SER A 425 -12.37 -3.33 -19.42
C SER A 425 -11.49 -2.15 -18.96
N ILE A 426 -10.23 -2.07 -19.39
CA ILE A 426 -9.27 -1.03 -18.93
C ILE A 426 -8.99 0.08 -19.94
N ALA A 427 -9.07 -0.21 -21.25
CA ALA A 427 -8.52 0.65 -22.29
C ALA A 427 -9.20 2.03 -22.37
N THR A 428 -10.52 2.12 -22.18
CA THR A 428 -11.26 3.39 -22.17
C THR A 428 -10.74 4.35 -21.09
N PHE A 429 -10.52 3.85 -19.87
CA PHE A 429 -10.07 4.68 -18.74
C PHE A 429 -8.61 5.10 -18.89
N LEU A 430 -7.74 4.20 -19.36
CA LEU A 430 -6.34 4.51 -19.68
C LEU A 430 -6.25 5.53 -20.83
N GLY A 431 -7.08 5.37 -21.87
CA GLY A 431 -7.19 6.28 -23.00
C GLY A 431 -7.56 7.70 -22.60
N ILE A 432 -8.68 7.87 -21.90
CA ILE A 432 -9.15 9.19 -21.43
C ILE A 432 -8.13 9.80 -20.46
N GLY A 433 -7.64 9.03 -19.48
CA GLY A 433 -6.68 9.49 -18.47
C GLY A 433 -5.37 9.97 -19.08
N PHE A 434 -4.71 9.14 -19.89
CA PHE A 434 -3.45 9.50 -20.55
C PHE A 434 -3.63 10.60 -21.61
N GLY A 435 -4.75 10.61 -22.33
CA GLY A 435 -5.09 11.66 -23.28
C GLY A 435 -5.15 13.04 -22.63
N VAL A 436 -5.93 13.16 -21.54
CA VAL A 436 -6.11 14.42 -20.81
C VAL A 436 -4.88 14.81 -20.00
N MET A 437 -4.21 13.86 -19.33
CA MET A 437 -3.07 14.15 -18.45
C MET A 437 -1.76 14.34 -19.21
N VAL A 438 -1.52 13.65 -20.33
CA VAL A 438 -0.23 13.65 -21.03
C VAL A 438 -0.35 14.28 -22.42
N LEU A 439 -1.13 13.70 -23.33
CA LEU A 439 -1.13 14.11 -24.74
C LEU A 439 -1.65 15.54 -24.94
N ARG A 440 -2.68 15.96 -24.21
CA ARG A 440 -3.18 17.34 -24.19
C ARG A 440 -2.11 18.34 -23.77
N HIS A 441 -1.36 18.05 -22.69
CA HIS A 441 -0.28 18.91 -22.21
C HIS A 441 0.90 18.94 -23.19
N MET A 442 1.25 17.82 -23.81
CA MET A 442 2.27 17.77 -24.86
C MET A 442 1.91 18.67 -26.05
N SER A 443 0.67 18.56 -26.55
CA SER A 443 0.15 19.38 -27.65
C SER A 443 0.24 20.88 -27.35
N LEU A 444 -0.16 21.30 -26.14
CA LEU A 444 -0.07 22.70 -25.69
C LEU A 444 1.40 23.15 -25.51
N SER A 445 2.28 22.29 -24.98
CA SER A 445 3.70 22.60 -24.81
C SER A 445 4.44 22.82 -26.13
N GLY A 446 3.98 22.18 -27.21
CA GLY A 446 4.55 22.32 -28.55
C GLY A 446 4.38 23.73 -29.14
N HIS A 447 3.43 24.51 -28.62
CA HIS A 447 3.24 25.92 -29.01
C HIS A 447 4.21 26.85 -28.27
N ARG A 448 4.51 26.60 -26.99
CA ARG A 448 5.50 27.39 -26.21
C ARG A 448 6.94 27.10 -26.61
N ARG A 449 7.30 25.84 -26.82
CA ARG A 449 8.70 25.47 -27.13
C ARG A 449 9.26 26.09 -28.41
N LYS A 450 8.41 26.58 -29.33
CA LYS A 450 8.87 27.32 -30.51
C LYS A 450 9.34 28.76 -30.22
N LEU A 451 9.07 29.28 -29.01
CA LEU A 451 9.54 30.59 -28.54
C LEU A 451 10.82 30.45 -27.70
N GLU A 452 10.98 29.33 -26.97
CA GLU A 452 12.14 29.05 -26.11
C GLU A 452 13.34 28.50 -26.89
N LEU A 453 13.12 27.82 -28.03
CA LEU A 453 14.20 27.22 -28.84
C LEU A 453 15.13 28.23 -29.55
N TYR A 454 14.90 29.53 -29.41
CA TYR A 454 15.74 30.60 -29.97
C TYR A 454 16.69 31.23 -28.93
N LEU A 455 16.69 30.73 -27.68
CA LEU A 455 17.41 31.34 -26.54
C LEU A 455 18.23 30.33 -25.69
N MET A 456 18.43 29.10 -26.16
CA MET A 456 19.28 28.10 -25.48
C MET A 456 20.15 27.31 -26.46
N MET A 457 21.22 27.94 -26.93
CA MET A 457 22.40 27.30 -27.51
C MET A 457 23.66 28.12 -27.16
N ASP A 458 24.22 27.91 -25.97
CA ASP A 458 25.65 28.16 -25.70
C ASP A 458 26.14 27.39 -24.46
N SER A 459 27.47 27.25 -24.34
CA SER A 459 28.26 26.64 -23.26
C SER A 459 28.05 25.14 -22.97
N ASP A 460 29.05 24.35 -23.40
CA ASP A 460 29.32 22.97 -23.01
C ASP A 460 30.73 22.90 -22.35
N LEU A 461 31.18 21.73 -21.87
CA LEU A 461 32.47 21.45 -21.18
C LEU A 461 32.52 21.89 -19.69
N VAL A 462 33.22 21.22 -18.76
CA VAL A 462 34.47 20.41 -18.81
C VAL A 462 34.35 19.07 -18.05
N ARG A 463 35.27 18.14 -18.32
CA ARG A 463 35.40 16.76 -17.79
C ARG A 463 36.72 16.58 -17.04
N GLU A 464 36.74 15.81 -15.94
CA GLU A 464 37.96 15.09 -15.52
C GLU A 464 37.70 13.81 -14.68
N SER A 465 38.76 13.07 -14.32
CA SER A 465 38.75 11.65 -13.92
C SER A 465 39.37 11.38 -12.53
N PRO A 466 39.24 10.16 -11.96
CA PRO A 466 39.51 9.90 -10.54
C PRO A 466 40.97 9.49 -10.22
N ALA A 467 41.40 9.77 -8.98
CA ALA A 467 42.66 9.32 -8.41
C ALA A 467 42.48 8.22 -7.34
N ILE A 468 43.46 7.31 -7.24
CA ILE A 468 43.49 6.16 -6.30
C ILE A 468 44.31 6.53 -5.06
N ALA A 469 43.90 6.07 -3.87
CA ALA A 469 44.67 6.24 -2.63
C ALA A 469 44.64 4.98 -1.74
N THR A 470 45.81 4.57 -1.24
CA THR A 470 46.01 3.42 -0.36
C THR A 470 45.85 3.78 1.14
N PRO A 471 45.41 2.84 2.01
CA PRO A 471 45.17 3.13 3.43
C PRO A 471 46.40 2.86 4.32
N SER A 472 46.89 3.90 5.01
CA SER A 472 47.94 3.79 6.04
C SER A 472 47.38 3.75 7.48
N TYR A 473 48.25 3.46 8.46
CA TYR A 473 47.86 2.94 9.78
C TYR A 473 47.19 3.91 10.78
N GLU A 474 47.01 5.20 10.45
CA GLU A 474 46.42 6.22 11.35
C GLU A 474 44.96 5.97 11.77
N GLY A 475 44.26 5.05 11.11
CA GLY A 475 42.79 4.97 11.09
C GLY A 475 42.05 4.83 12.43
N LYS A 476 42.73 4.52 13.55
CA LYS A 476 42.09 4.30 14.87
C LYS A 476 41.71 5.60 15.61
N LYS A 477 42.55 6.65 15.63
CA LYS A 477 42.21 7.93 16.33
C LYS A 477 41.14 8.72 15.58
N LYS A 478 41.30 8.97 14.27
CA LYS A 478 40.32 9.71 13.43
C LYS A 478 38.92 9.05 13.43
N LYS A 479 38.81 7.71 13.54
CA LYS A 479 37.52 6.97 13.65
C LYS A 479 36.80 7.06 15.01
N LYS A 480 37.39 7.68 16.05
CA LYS A 480 36.66 7.98 17.31
C LYS A 480 35.92 9.32 17.22
N SER A 481 36.59 10.35 16.67
CA SER A 481 36.02 11.69 16.49
C SER A 481 34.72 11.69 15.65
N ARG A 482 34.71 11.02 14.48
CA ARG A 482 33.57 11.06 13.55
C ARG A 482 32.22 10.66 14.17
N HIS A 483 32.17 9.67 15.07
CA HIS A 483 30.90 9.28 15.72
C HIS A 483 30.40 10.30 16.74
N THR A 484 31.31 10.97 17.46
CA THR A 484 30.95 12.06 18.37
C THR A 484 30.33 13.22 17.59
N VAL A 485 30.93 13.59 16.45
CA VAL A 485 30.40 14.62 15.54
C VAL A 485 28.99 14.25 15.05
N THR A 486 28.76 13.04 14.55
CA THR A 486 27.40 12.63 14.13
C THR A 486 26.40 12.66 15.30
N ARG A 487 26.82 12.26 16.51
CA ARG A 487 25.95 12.28 17.70
C ARG A 487 25.59 13.69 18.16
N MET A 488 26.53 14.62 18.09
CA MET A 488 26.26 16.04 18.37
C MET A 488 25.37 16.66 17.29
N MET A 489 25.56 16.30 16.02
CA MET A 489 24.69 16.75 14.91
C MET A 489 23.23 16.32 15.12
N PHE A 490 22.96 15.06 15.48
CA PHE A 490 21.60 14.62 15.84
C PHE A 490 21.00 15.45 16.98
N LEU A 491 21.78 15.68 18.04
CA LEU A 491 21.32 16.41 19.21
C LEU A 491 20.95 17.86 18.86
N VAL A 492 21.77 18.54 18.05
CA VAL A 492 21.49 19.91 17.58
C VAL A 492 20.23 19.96 16.72
N VAL A 493 20.06 19.05 15.75
CA VAL A 493 18.85 19.02 14.90
C VAL A 493 17.59 18.71 15.71
N PHE A 494 17.66 17.77 16.67
CA PHE A 494 16.54 17.41 17.53
C PHE A 494 16.16 18.54 18.51
N LEU A 495 17.15 19.21 19.13
CA LEU A 495 16.91 20.37 19.98
C LEU A 495 16.32 21.55 19.19
N GLY A 496 16.79 21.78 17.95
CA GLY A 496 16.21 22.78 17.05
C GLY A 496 14.75 22.48 16.72
N TRP A 497 14.41 21.23 16.38
CA TRP A 497 13.04 20.78 16.14
C TRP A 497 12.15 20.92 17.39
N LEU A 498 12.67 20.60 18.58
CA LEU A 498 11.96 20.82 19.84
C LEU A 498 11.74 22.32 20.13
N MET A 499 12.72 23.17 19.83
CA MET A 499 12.61 24.63 19.98
C MET A 499 11.48 25.19 19.09
N VAL A 500 11.28 24.67 17.88
CA VAL A 500 10.14 25.07 17.03
C VAL A 500 8.80 24.81 17.74
N TRP A 501 8.62 23.66 18.40
CA TRP A 501 7.42 23.38 19.18
C TRP A 501 7.22 24.32 20.38
N VAL A 502 8.31 24.71 21.07
CA VAL A 502 8.26 25.69 22.18
C VAL A 502 7.87 27.09 21.70
N LEU A 503 8.32 27.49 20.50
CA LEU A 503 8.07 28.79 19.90
C LEU A 503 6.72 28.90 19.18
N LEU A 504 6.23 27.82 18.57
CA LEU A 504 4.97 27.73 17.81
C LEU A 504 3.75 28.45 18.46
N PRO A 505 3.47 28.33 19.78
CA PRO A 505 2.33 29.00 20.41
C PRO A 505 2.55 30.50 20.71
N THR A 506 3.74 31.05 20.51
CA THR A 506 4.10 32.41 20.95
C THR A 506 3.67 33.52 19.98
N LYS A 507 3.55 34.76 20.49
CA LYS A 507 3.37 35.97 19.66
C LYS A 507 4.50 36.13 18.63
N VAL A 508 5.75 35.89 19.02
CA VAL A 508 6.93 36.02 18.16
C VAL A 508 6.81 35.10 16.94
N TYR A 509 6.45 33.83 17.15
CA TYR A 509 6.26 32.91 16.02
C TYR A 509 5.11 33.37 15.12
N LYS A 510 3.91 33.58 15.69
CA LYS A 510 2.70 33.92 14.91
C LYS A 510 2.81 35.25 14.15
N GLN A 511 3.41 36.28 14.74
CA GLN A 511 3.44 37.64 14.18
C GLN A 511 4.72 37.98 13.41
N GLN A 512 5.87 37.38 13.76
CA GLN A 512 7.15 37.70 13.11
C GLN A 512 7.71 36.56 12.26
N TRP A 513 7.56 35.30 12.69
CA TRP A 513 8.13 34.17 11.94
C TRP A 513 7.18 33.70 10.83
N THR A 514 5.91 33.39 11.14
CA THR A 514 4.97 32.85 10.14
C THR A 514 4.88 33.70 8.87
N PRO A 515 4.78 35.04 8.90
CA PRO A 515 4.75 35.84 7.67
C PRO A 515 6.07 35.78 6.89
N LYS A 516 7.22 35.85 7.57
CA LYS A 516 8.56 35.79 6.95
C LYS A 516 8.92 34.41 6.41
N LEU A 517 8.38 33.36 7.01
CA LEU A 517 8.52 31.98 6.55
C LEU A 517 7.63 31.75 5.33
N ASN A 518 6.34 32.09 5.42
CA ASN A 518 5.42 31.93 4.30
C ASN A 518 5.84 32.76 3.08
N SER A 519 6.34 33.99 3.25
CA SER A 519 6.84 34.79 2.11
C SER A 519 8.10 34.22 1.43
N LYS A 520 8.78 33.24 2.04
CA LYS A 520 9.94 32.53 1.47
C LYS A 520 9.67 31.07 1.09
N LEU A 521 8.67 30.44 1.70
CA LEU A 521 8.41 28.99 1.61
C LEU A 521 7.07 28.64 0.94
N ASN A 522 6.14 29.61 0.83
CA ASN A 522 4.91 29.48 0.02
C ASN A 522 5.27 29.54 -1.47
N SER A 523 5.91 28.49 -1.94
CA SER A 523 6.34 28.31 -3.32
C SER A 523 5.22 27.73 -4.17
N THR A 524 5.27 27.95 -5.48
CA THR A 524 4.34 27.36 -6.46
C THR A 524 4.36 25.83 -6.51
N TYR A 525 5.23 25.17 -5.74
CA TYR A 525 5.39 23.71 -5.68
C TYR A 525 4.87 23.09 -4.37
N PHE A 526 4.89 23.82 -3.24
CA PHE A 526 4.48 23.26 -1.94
C PHE A 526 3.35 24.05 -1.27
N GLY A 527 3.04 25.26 -1.75
CA GLY A 527 2.02 26.12 -1.16
C GLY A 527 2.27 26.42 0.32
N GLU A 528 1.20 26.76 1.04
CA GLU A 528 1.26 27.09 2.47
C GLU A 528 1.80 25.95 3.36
N GLN A 529 1.63 24.68 2.95
CA GLN A 529 2.12 23.54 3.73
C GLN A 529 3.64 23.35 3.64
N GLY A 530 4.33 24.01 2.70
CA GLY A 530 5.79 23.99 2.59
C GLY A 530 6.52 24.41 3.87
N THR A 531 5.99 25.40 4.60
CA THR A 531 6.54 25.84 5.89
C THR A 531 6.55 24.72 6.93
N ASN A 532 5.44 24.00 7.09
CA ASN A 532 5.33 22.92 8.09
C ASN A 532 6.10 21.68 7.66
N LEU A 533 6.13 21.38 6.35
CA LEU A 533 6.88 20.29 5.76
C LEU A 533 8.40 20.45 5.97
N LEU A 534 8.92 21.68 5.87
CA LEU A 534 10.32 22.00 6.15
C LEU A 534 10.65 22.02 7.65
N LEU A 535 9.79 22.57 8.50
CA LEU A 535 10.07 22.73 9.92
C LEU A 535 9.84 21.46 10.76
N PHE A 536 8.78 20.71 10.48
CA PHE A 536 8.40 19.54 11.28
C PHE A 536 8.78 18.23 10.61
N THR A 537 8.60 18.10 9.29
CA THR A 537 8.79 16.82 8.60
C THR A 537 10.24 16.54 8.27
N PHE A 538 10.90 17.45 7.55
CA PHE A 538 12.27 17.27 7.07
C PHE A 538 13.29 16.91 8.17
N PRO A 539 13.32 17.57 9.36
CA PRO A 539 14.32 17.27 10.38
C PRO A 539 14.21 15.86 10.94
N MET A 540 12.99 15.36 11.15
CA MET A 540 12.76 14.00 11.66
C MET A 540 13.07 12.93 10.61
N MET A 541 12.79 13.19 9.33
CA MET A 541 13.20 12.31 8.23
C MET A 541 14.73 12.27 8.07
N LEU A 542 15.41 13.41 8.23
CA LEU A 542 16.87 13.49 8.25
C LEU A 542 17.49 12.73 9.44
N ILE A 543 16.94 12.90 10.65
CA ILE A 543 17.37 12.14 11.84
C ILE A 543 17.19 10.64 11.62
N ALA A 544 16.07 10.19 11.03
CA ALA A 544 15.84 8.78 10.75
C ALA A 544 16.84 8.22 9.72
N ALA A 545 17.07 8.92 8.61
CA ALA A 545 17.97 8.51 7.54
C ALA A 545 19.44 8.46 8.01
N VAL A 546 19.95 9.54 8.62
CA VAL A 546 21.32 9.55 9.15
C VAL A 546 21.45 8.57 10.32
N GLY A 547 20.38 8.35 11.09
CA GLY A 547 20.29 7.34 12.16
C GLY A 547 20.58 5.93 11.67
N CYS A 548 20.00 5.54 10.54
CA CYS A 548 20.31 4.27 9.88
C CYS A 548 21.80 4.15 9.54
N VAL A 549 22.41 5.21 8.98
CA VAL A 549 23.85 5.22 8.64
C VAL A 549 24.72 5.10 9.89
N TYR A 550 24.38 5.80 10.97
CA TYR A 550 25.08 5.72 12.25
C TYR A 550 25.01 4.30 12.85
N LEU A 551 23.81 3.68 12.88
CA LEU A 551 23.61 2.33 13.41
C LEU A 551 24.32 1.26 12.60
N HIS A 552 24.42 1.43 11.27
CA HIS A 552 25.23 0.56 10.41
C HIS A 552 26.71 0.56 10.81
N PHE A 553 27.30 1.75 11.02
CA PHE A 553 28.69 1.87 11.47
C PHE A 553 28.90 1.44 12.92
N GLN A 554 27.88 1.53 13.78
CA GLN A 554 27.93 1.00 15.15
C GLN A 554 27.95 -0.53 15.15
N LYS A 555 27.07 -1.20 14.37
CA LYS A 555 27.04 -2.68 14.28
C LYS A 555 28.42 -3.25 13.90
N LYS A 556 29.11 -2.64 12.94
CA LYS A 556 30.46 -3.05 12.48
C LYS A 556 31.60 -2.86 13.50
N LYS A 557 31.35 -2.30 14.69
CA LYS A 557 32.35 -2.15 15.76
C LYS A 557 32.17 -3.13 16.95
N GLY A 558 31.09 -3.92 16.97
CA GLY A 558 30.69 -4.75 18.11
C GLY A 558 31.79 -5.63 18.71
N ASN A 559 32.56 -6.33 17.87
CA ASN A 559 33.59 -7.31 18.27
C ASN A 559 34.86 -6.70 18.90
N SER A 560 34.83 -5.47 19.43
CA SER A 560 36.05 -4.77 19.90
C SER A 560 35.88 -3.86 21.12
N PHE A 561 34.73 -3.86 21.79
CA PHE A 561 34.46 -2.91 22.89
C PHE A 561 34.71 -3.47 24.29
N SER A 562 35.97 -3.75 24.62
CA SER A 562 36.40 -3.84 26.02
C SER A 562 36.81 -2.45 26.55
N ARG A 563 36.71 -2.25 27.88
CA ARG A 563 37.19 -1.09 28.64
C ARG A 563 36.69 0.32 28.20
N SER A 564 35.63 0.78 28.86
CA SER A 564 35.30 2.21 29.00
C SER A 564 34.60 2.50 30.34
N ILE A 565 35.23 2.07 31.45
CA ILE A 565 34.60 1.96 32.78
C ILE A 565 34.34 3.34 33.44
N SER A 566 35.20 4.33 33.22
CA SER A 566 35.30 5.57 34.02
C SER A 566 34.14 6.59 33.93
N ALA A 567 33.00 6.28 33.29
CA ALA A 567 31.95 7.26 32.97
C ALA A 567 30.53 6.88 33.46
N SER A 568 30.37 5.76 34.17
CA SER A 568 29.06 5.17 34.50
C SER A 568 28.34 5.81 35.68
N HIS A 569 29.01 6.06 36.82
CA HIS A 569 28.36 6.34 38.11
C HIS A 569 27.31 7.46 38.07
N ARG A 570 27.65 8.63 37.50
CA ARG A 570 26.69 9.75 37.41
C ARG A 570 25.45 9.39 36.59
N LEU A 571 25.57 8.57 35.54
CA LEU A 571 24.45 8.19 34.67
C LEU A 571 23.64 7.01 35.24
N ALA A 572 24.25 6.17 36.09
CA ALA A 572 23.57 5.06 36.76
C ALA A 572 22.47 5.55 37.72
N PHE A 573 22.71 6.64 38.46
CA PHE A 573 21.71 7.27 39.33
C PHE A 573 20.42 7.63 38.58
N TRP A 574 20.53 8.28 37.41
CA TRP A 574 19.39 8.67 36.57
C TRP A 574 18.59 7.50 36.00
N LYS A 575 19.17 6.29 36.02
CA LYS A 575 18.51 5.04 35.61
C LYS A 575 17.85 4.28 36.77
N LYS A 576 18.15 4.59 38.04
CA LYS A 576 17.49 3.91 39.18
C LYS A 576 15.95 4.09 39.08
N PRO A 577 15.16 3.05 39.37
CA PRO A 577 13.70 3.17 39.45
C PRO A 577 13.35 4.06 40.65
N VAL A 578 12.54 5.10 40.43
CA VAL A 578 12.14 6.06 41.49
C VAL A 578 10.66 5.91 41.82
N LEU A 579 9.80 5.71 40.81
CA LEU A 579 8.36 5.58 41.02
C LEU A 579 7.87 4.18 40.60
N VAL A 580 7.31 3.44 41.56
CA VAL A 580 6.79 2.09 41.38
C VAL A 580 5.32 2.04 41.81
N MET A 581 4.45 2.59 40.95
CA MET A 581 3.01 2.75 41.23
C MET A 581 2.12 2.09 40.17
N ALA A 582 0.90 1.72 40.57
CA ALA A 582 -0.19 1.45 39.65
C ALA A 582 -1.05 2.73 39.52
N PRO A 583 -1.44 3.16 38.30
CA PRO A 583 -1.31 2.46 37.02
C PRO A 583 0.10 2.53 36.40
N LEU A 584 0.83 3.64 36.60
CA LEU A 584 1.97 4.13 35.77
C LEU A 584 3.02 3.07 35.39
N GLY A 585 3.46 2.21 36.31
CA GLY A 585 4.45 1.17 36.02
C GLY A 585 5.64 1.22 36.98
N ILE A 586 6.81 0.92 36.44
CA ILE A 586 8.12 1.22 37.02
C ILE A 586 8.70 2.34 36.15
N VAL A 587 9.05 3.47 36.77
CA VAL A 587 9.50 4.68 36.08
C VAL A 587 10.84 5.13 36.69
N SER A 588 11.83 5.40 35.84
CA SER A 588 13.15 5.89 36.27
C SER A 588 13.15 7.40 36.52
N ALA A 589 14.16 7.91 37.23
CA ALA A 589 14.33 9.35 37.45
C ALA A 589 14.32 10.15 36.14
N MET A 590 15.04 9.66 35.13
CA MET A 590 15.11 10.26 33.79
C MET A 590 13.74 10.31 33.09
N GLU A 591 12.96 9.24 33.15
CA GLU A 591 11.63 9.17 32.56
C GLU A 591 10.63 10.10 33.25
N LEU A 592 10.72 10.23 34.57
CA LEU A 592 9.86 11.13 35.35
C LEU A 592 10.16 12.60 35.00
N VAL A 593 11.44 12.97 34.86
CA VAL A 593 11.83 14.32 34.43
C VAL A 593 11.39 14.61 33.00
N PHE A 594 11.55 13.68 32.05
CA PHE A 594 11.04 13.86 30.68
C PHE A 594 9.50 13.98 30.65
N ALA A 595 8.78 13.19 31.45
CA ALA A 595 7.32 13.31 31.55
C ALA A 595 6.90 14.68 32.13
N ALA A 596 7.58 15.16 33.18
CA ALA A 596 7.33 16.48 33.75
C ALA A 596 7.64 17.61 32.75
N MET A 597 8.78 17.54 32.04
CA MET A 597 9.13 18.50 30.97
C MET A 597 8.09 18.50 29.84
N PHE A 598 7.58 17.34 29.45
CA PHE A 598 6.54 17.24 28.41
C PHE A 598 5.22 17.84 28.89
N ILE A 599 4.78 17.55 30.12
CA ILE A 599 3.57 18.16 30.72
C ILE A 599 3.73 19.69 30.80
N MET A 600 4.91 20.19 31.22
CA MET A 600 5.20 21.63 31.23
C MET A 600 5.18 22.24 29.82
N LEU A 601 5.62 21.53 28.78
CA LEU A 601 5.48 21.96 27.39
C LEU A 601 4.01 22.07 26.96
N LEU A 602 3.14 21.13 27.37
CA LEU A 602 1.70 21.22 27.09
C LEU A 602 1.05 22.42 27.81
N ILE A 603 1.38 22.63 29.09
CA ILE A 603 0.89 23.78 29.88
C ILE A 603 1.37 25.10 29.30
N TRP A 604 2.67 25.21 28.99
CA TRP A 604 3.28 26.37 28.32
C TRP A 604 2.58 26.68 27.00
N SER A 605 2.33 25.65 26.19
CA SER A 605 1.69 25.80 24.89
C SER A 605 0.24 26.23 25.02
N LEU A 606 -0.53 25.64 25.95
CA LEU A 606 -1.92 26.04 26.20
C LEU A 606 -2.00 27.48 26.70
N ALA A 607 -1.17 27.85 27.69
CA ALA A 607 -1.13 29.20 28.25
C ALA A 607 -0.77 30.26 27.18
N ASN A 608 0.25 30.00 26.35
CA ASN A 608 0.64 30.92 25.27
C ASN A 608 -0.43 30.99 24.17
N TYR A 609 -0.99 29.85 23.73
CA TYR A 609 -2.07 29.85 22.75
C TYR A 609 -3.31 30.61 23.26
N LEU A 610 -3.68 30.48 24.54
CA LEU A 610 -4.80 31.23 25.12
C LEU A 610 -4.47 32.73 25.23
N TYR A 611 -3.28 33.10 25.70
CA TYR A 611 -2.83 34.50 25.75
C TYR A 611 -2.82 35.17 24.36
N VAL A 612 -2.36 34.47 23.32
CA VAL A 612 -2.40 34.95 21.93
C VAL A 612 -3.83 35.02 21.38
N SER A 613 -4.69 34.05 21.73
CA SER A 613 -6.07 33.97 21.23
C SER A 613 -6.99 35.01 21.90
N PHE A 614 -6.84 35.24 23.20
CA PHE A 614 -7.61 36.25 23.93
C PHE A 614 -7.17 37.69 23.61
N GLY A 615 -5.93 37.90 23.15
CA GLY A 615 -5.47 39.20 22.66
C GLY A 615 -6.10 39.66 21.34
N HIS A 616 -6.58 38.71 20.52
CA HIS A 616 -7.30 38.97 19.26
C HIS A 616 -8.52 38.03 19.19
N LEU A 617 -9.51 38.29 20.03
CA LEU A 617 -10.73 37.51 20.11
C LEU A 617 -11.57 37.74 18.84
N HIS A 618 -11.74 36.69 18.02
CA HIS A 618 -12.48 36.76 16.77
C HIS A 618 -13.90 36.21 16.96
N MET A 619 -14.88 37.11 16.90
CA MET A 619 -16.31 36.79 17.06
C MET A 619 -16.89 36.45 15.69
N HIS A 620 -17.67 35.37 15.59
CA HIS A 620 -18.27 34.91 14.33
C HIS A 620 -19.67 35.50 14.07
N LYS A 621 -20.30 36.11 15.07
CA LYS A 621 -21.66 36.68 14.95
C LYS A 621 -21.75 38.02 15.66
N GLN A 622 -22.45 38.98 15.06
CA GLN A 622 -22.90 40.18 15.78
C GLN A 622 -23.79 39.74 16.95
N GLY A 623 -23.39 40.08 18.17
CA GLY A 623 -24.09 39.70 19.41
C GLY A 623 -23.58 38.43 20.12
N GLU A 624 -22.54 37.75 19.61
CA GLU A 624 -21.83 36.72 20.38
C GLU A 624 -21.23 37.33 21.66
N LYS A 625 -21.34 36.66 22.81
CA LYS A 625 -20.81 37.20 24.09
C LYS A 625 -19.33 36.91 24.23
N VAL A 626 -18.60 37.84 24.86
CA VAL A 626 -17.13 37.74 25.06
C VAL A 626 -16.70 36.43 25.75
N TRP A 627 -17.53 35.86 26.61
CA TRP A 627 -17.24 34.60 27.29
C TRP A 627 -17.53 33.36 26.42
N GLU A 628 -18.50 33.42 25.51
CA GLU A 628 -18.82 32.36 24.54
C GLU A 628 -17.65 32.20 23.55
N ALA A 629 -17.16 33.32 23.00
CA ALA A 629 -15.97 33.35 22.14
C ALA A 629 -14.69 32.89 22.87
N LYS A 630 -14.54 33.22 24.17
CA LYS A 630 -13.44 32.70 25.01
C LYS A 630 -13.56 31.19 25.20
N PHE A 631 -14.75 30.66 25.45
CA PHE A 631 -14.99 29.22 25.61
C PHE A 631 -14.67 28.46 24.30
N ARG A 632 -15.21 28.92 23.16
CA ARG A 632 -14.86 28.39 21.83
C ARG A 632 -13.35 28.37 21.57
N SER A 633 -12.67 29.46 21.95
CA SER A 633 -11.22 29.56 21.86
C SER A 633 -10.51 28.49 22.72
N VAL A 634 -10.97 28.24 23.95
CA VAL A 634 -10.41 27.16 24.80
C VAL A 634 -10.59 25.79 24.14
N SER A 635 -11.83 25.46 23.71
CA SER A 635 -12.15 24.20 23.02
C SER A 635 -11.24 23.98 21.80
N LEU A 636 -11.01 25.02 20.98
CA LEU A 636 -10.11 24.95 19.83
C LEU A 636 -8.63 24.72 20.21
N ARG A 637 -8.13 25.37 21.27
CA ARG A 637 -6.73 25.18 21.69
C ARG A 637 -6.48 23.80 22.30
N LEU A 638 -7.45 23.18 22.96
CA LEU A 638 -7.32 21.80 23.44
C LEU A 638 -7.02 20.81 22.31
N GLY A 639 -7.67 20.97 21.15
CA GLY A 639 -7.35 20.20 19.94
C GLY A 639 -5.90 20.41 19.46
N TYR A 640 -5.38 21.64 19.51
CA TYR A 640 -4.00 21.93 19.11
C TYR A 640 -2.97 21.26 20.06
N ILE A 641 -3.27 21.17 21.35
CA ILE A 641 -2.44 20.42 22.32
C ILE A 641 -2.56 18.91 22.08
N GLY A 642 -3.73 18.42 21.68
CA GLY A 642 -3.92 17.04 21.22
C GLY A 642 -3.03 16.69 20.02
N ASN A 643 -2.94 17.59 19.04
CA ASN A 643 -2.08 17.43 17.85
C ASN A 643 -0.59 17.38 18.20
N LEU A 644 -0.14 18.16 19.19
CA LEU A 644 1.22 18.08 19.74
C LEU A 644 1.50 16.71 20.37
N CYS A 645 0.58 16.15 21.16
CA CYS A 645 0.69 14.78 21.66
C CYS A 645 0.73 13.75 20.51
N TRP A 646 -0.02 13.99 19.44
CA TRP A 646 -0.09 13.11 18.26
C TRP A 646 1.19 13.08 17.43
N ALA A 647 1.93 14.19 17.33
CA ALA A 647 3.23 14.23 16.67
C ALA A 647 4.25 13.23 17.26
N PHE A 648 4.11 12.87 18.55
CA PHE A 648 4.95 11.88 19.23
C PHE A 648 4.33 10.48 19.31
N LEU A 649 3.04 10.29 19.01
CA LEU A 649 2.28 9.07 19.34
C LEU A 649 2.74 7.81 18.59
N PHE A 650 3.26 7.96 17.36
CA PHE A 650 3.60 6.83 16.49
C PHE A 650 5.05 6.34 16.61
N PHE A 651 6.03 7.19 16.93
CA PHE A 651 7.42 6.73 17.09
C PHE A 651 7.58 5.54 18.06
N PRO A 652 6.92 5.51 19.24
CA PRO A 652 7.08 4.44 20.23
C PRO A 652 6.53 3.07 19.81
N VAL A 653 5.79 2.97 18.69
CA VAL A 653 5.27 1.70 18.13
C VAL A 653 5.95 1.27 16.82
N THR A 654 6.97 2.00 16.37
CA THR A 654 7.80 1.63 15.21
C THR A 654 8.90 0.65 15.62
N ARG A 655 8.81 -0.62 15.19
CA ARG A 655 9.66 -1.71 15.73
C ARG A 655 11.08 -1.72 15.16
N GLY A 656 11.23 -1.44 13.87
CA GLY A 656 12.50 -1.38 13.14
C GLY A 656 13.04 0.04 12.91
N SER A 657 12.51 1.06 13.60
CA SER A 657 12.93 2.44 13.43
C SER A 657 14.35 2.70 13.95
N SER A 658 15.10 3.54 13.26
CA SER A 658 16.42 4.02 13.68
C SER A 658 16.36 5.04 14.82
N ILE A 659 15.20 5.65 15.09
CA ILE A 659 15.06 6.72 16.10
C ILE A 659 15.15 6.16 17.53
N LEU A 660 14.45 5.04 17.84
CA LEU A 660 14.44 4.49 19.20
C LEU A 660 15.85 4.07 19.68
N PRO A 661 16.68 3.36 18.87
CA PRO A 661 18.05 3.05 19.27
C PRO A 661 18.99 4.25 19.42
N LEU A 662 18.76 5.37 18.70
CA LEU A 662 19.53 6.61 18.90
C LEU A 662 19.28 7.25 20.27
N VAL A 663 18.03 7.18 20.75
CA VAL A 663 17.63 7.65 22.09
C VAL A 663 18.04 6.63 23.18
N GLY A 664 18.37 5.39 22.80
CA GLY A 664 18.72 4.31 23.72
C GLY A 664 17.51 3.54 24.26
N LEU A 665 16.38 3.57 23.55
CA LEU A 665 15.15 2.86 23.88
C LEU A 665 14.97 1.62 22.98
N THR A 666 14.42 0.55 23.54
CA THR A 666 13.89 -0.58 22.74
C THR A 666 12.43 -0.35 22.38
N SER A 667 11.97 -0.92 21.28
CA SER A 667 10.57 -0.85 20.83
C SER A 667 9.56 -1.50 21.79
N GLU A 668 10.04 -2.31 22.74
CA GLU A 668 9.27 -2.89 23.83
C GLU A 668 9.14 -1.90 24.99
N SER A 669 10.28 -1.31 25.41
CA SER A 669 10.33 -0.30 26.47
C SER A 669 9.50 0.94 26.15
N SER A 670 9.31 1.23 24.86
CA SER A 670 8.61 2.42 24.37
C SER A 670 7.08 2.31 24.32
N ILE A 671 6.51 1.09 24.38
CA ILE A 671 5.05 0.88 24.33
C ILE A 671 4.33 1.62 25.49
N LYS A 672 4.97 1.78 26.65
CA LYS A 672 4.41 2.57 27.77
C LYS A 672 4.15 4.04 27.39
N TYR A 673 5.03 4.64 26.59
CA TYR A 673 4.86 6.03 26.13
C TYR A 673 3.72 6.17 25.13
N HIS A 674 3.50 5.18 24.25
CA HIS A 674 2.33 5.16 23.38
C HIS A 674 1.01 5.06 24.18
N ILE A 675 0.98 4.26 25.25
CA ILE A 675 -0.19 4.17 26.15
C ILE A 675 -0.44 5.52 26.87
N TRP A 676 0.62 6.17 27.38
CA TRP A 676 0.51 7.47 28.05
C TRP A 676 0.06 8.58 27.09
N LEU A 677 0.74 8.74 25.95
CA LEU A 677 0.40 9.72 24.92
C LEU A 677 -1.00 9.46 24.33
N GLY A 678 -1.37 8.20 24.12
CA GLY A 678 -2.68 7.80 23.62
C GLY A 678 -3.80 8.26 24.55
N HIS A 679 -3.74 7.87 25.83
CA HIS A 679 -4.74 8.32 26.82
C HIS A 679 -4.76 9.85 26.98
N LEU A 680 -3.60 10.52 26.95
CA LEU A 680 -3.52 11.98 27.05
C LEU A 680 -4.15 12.68 25.84
N SER A 681 -3.87 12.22 24.61
CA SER A 681 -4.51 12.74 23.40
C SER A 681 -6.01 12.47 23.37
N MET A 682 -6.47 11.31 23.85
CA MET A 682 -7.89 10.98 23.93
C MET A 682 -8.65 11.91 24.87
N VAL A 683 -8.08 12.25 26.03
CA VAL A 683 -8.68 13.22 26.96
C VAL A 683 -8.73 14.62 26.34
N LEU A 684 -7.65 15.07 25.68
CA LEU A 684 -7.60 16.37 25.02
C LEU A 684 -8.58 16.49 23.85
N PHE A 685 -8.70 15.46 23.01
CA PHE A 685 -9.65 15.44 21.91
C PHE A 685 -11.10 15.28 22.38
N ALA A 686 -11.38 14.48 23.41
CA ALA A 686 -12.71 14.40 24.00
C ALA A 686 -13.14 15.76 24.60
N ALA A 687 -12.25 16.46 25.30
CA ALA A 687 -12.53 17.79 25.82
C ALA A 687 -12.71 18.85 24.71
N HIS A 688 -11.99 18.70 23.58
CA HIS A 688 -12.18 19.50 22.37
C HIS A 688 -13.57 19.28 21.75
N SER A 689 -13.93 18.04 21.39
CA SER A 689 -15.21 17.72 20.74
C SER A 689 -16.40 18.04 21.64
N ILE A 690 -16.39 17.62 22.91
CA ILE A 690 -17.45 17.94 23.88
C ILE A 690 -17.54 19.46 24.08
N GLY A 691 -16.41 20.17 24.11
CA GLY A 691 -16.38 21.64 24.19
C GLY A 691 -16.94 22.36 22.96
N PHE A 692 -16.95 21.73 21.78
CA PHE A 692 -17.61 22.25 20.58
C PHE A 692 -19.10 21.91 20.54
N VAL A 693 -19.50 20.69 20.89
CA VAL A 693 -20.92 20.29 21.02
C VAL A 693 -21.63 21.18 22.06
N ILE A 694 -21.00 21.45 23.20
CA ILE A 694 -21.53 22.38 24.22
C ILE A 694 -21.65 23.80 23.66
N TYR A 695 -20.64 24.31 22.95
CA TYR A 695 -20.67 25.64 22.34
C TYR A 695 -21.82 25.76 21.32
N TRP A 696 -21.95 24.81 20.38
CA TRP A 696 -23.01 24.80 19.37
C TRP A 696 -24.42 24.65 19.97
N ALA A 697 -24.58 23.87 21.05
CA ALA A 697 -25.84 23.81 21.77
C ALA A 697 -26.20 25.16 22.41
N MET A 698 -25.22 25.86 22.98
CA MET A 698 -25.41 27.16 23.64
C MET A 698 -25.66 28.31 22.67
N THR A 699 -25.08 28.29 21.47
CA THR A 699 -25.33 29.32 20.43
C THR A 699 -26.51 28.99 19.51
N ASN A 700 -27.20 27.87 19.74
CA ASN A 700 -28.24 27.30 18.87
C ASN A 700 -27.77 27.03 17.41
N GLN A 701 -26.53 26.55 17.27
CA GLN A 701 -25.86 26.26 16.00
C GLN A 701 -25.58 24.76 15.80
N MET A 702 -26.45 23.87 16.29
CA MET A 702 -26.25 22.40 16.15
C MET A 702 -26.15 21.90 14.69
N ALA A 703 -26.59 22.69 13.70
CA ALA A 703 -26.44 22.37 12.28
C ALA A 703 -24.97 22.38 11.81
N GLU A 704 -24.09 23.17 12.43
CA GLU A 704 -22.65 23.27 12.08
C GLU A 704 -21.94 21.92 12.22
N MET A 705 -22.39 21.08 13.16
CA MET A 705 -21.91 19.71 13.39
C MET A 705 -22.09 18.82 12.15
N LEU A 706 -23.08 19.13 11.30
CA LEU A 706 -23.36 18.42 10.04
C LEU A 706 -22.72 19.09 8.81
N GLU A 707 -21.84 20.08 8.99
CA GLU A 707 -21.23 20.79 7.87
C GLU A 707 -20.08 20.02 7.18
N TRP A 708 -20.14 20.01 5.85
CA TRP A 708 -19.05 19.62 4.96
C TRP A 708 -18.69 20.78 4.01
N SER A 709 -17.76 21.63 4.44
CA SER A 709 -17.30 22.76 3.62
C SER A 709 -16.44 22.32 2.43
N LYS A 710 -16.49 23.11 1.35
CA LYS A 710 -15.59 22.99 0.18
C LYS A 710 -14.24 23.67 0.41
N THR A 711 -14.20 24.71 1.24
CA THR A 711 -13.08 25.66 1.38
C THR A 711 -12.35 25.57 2.72
N TYR A 712 -12.97 24.95 3.73
CA TYR A 712 -12.36 24.72 5.04
C TYR A 712 -12.65 23.32 5.59
N VAL A 713 -12.16 23.07 6.80
CA VAL A 713 -12.27 21.81 7.54
C VAL A 713 -13.72 21.32 7.72
N SER A 714 -13.96 20.02 7.54
CA SER A 714 -15.29 19.44 7.78
C SER A 714 -15.50 19.09 9.25
N ASN A 715 -16.60 19.55 9.83
CA ASN A 715 -17.01 19.20 11.20
C ASN A 715 -17.51 17.74 11.25
N VAL A 716 -18.25 17.29 10.23
CA VAL A 716 -18.70 15.89 10.08
C VAL A 716 -17.53 14.91 10.13
N ALA A 717 -16.42 15.21 9.46
CA ALA A 717 -15.23 14.37 9.53
C ALA A 717 -14.64 14.31 10.95
N GLY A 718 -14.75 15.40 11.73
CA GLY A 718 -14.35 15.45 13.14
C GLY A 718 -15.19 14.54 14.03
N GLU A 719 -16.51 14.58 13.89
CA GLU A 719 -17.42 13.74 14.67
C GLU A 719 -17.29 12.24 14.32
N ILE A 720 -17.13 11.90 13.03
CA ILE A 720 -16.87 10.52 12.60
C ILE A 720 -15.52 10.03 13.16
N ALA A 721 -14.49 10.87 13.16
CA ALA A 721 -13.21 10.54 13.80
C ALA A 721 -13.40 10.37 15.32
N PHE A 722 -14.13 11.26 16.00
CA PHE A 722 -14.36 11.17 17.45
C PHE A 722 -15.09 9.88 17.85
N LEU A 723 -16.11 9.46 17.10
CA LEU A 723 -16.80 8.18 17.29
C LEU A 723 -15.83 6.99 17.22
N PHE A 724 -15.00 6.92 16.18
CA PHE A 724 -13.98 5.87 16.05
C PHE A 724 -12.93 5.92 17.17
N ALA A 725 -12.55 7.12 17.61
CA ALA A 725 -11.61 7.32 18.72
C ALA A 725 -12.17 6.80 20.04
N LEU A 726 -13.45 7.08 20.33
CA LEU A 726 -14.14 6.64 21.54
C LEU A 726 -14.25 5.11 21.60
N ILE A 727 -14.58 4.46 20.48
CA ILE A 727 -14.60 2.99 20.37
C ILE A 727 -13.22 2.38 20.68
N MET A 728 -12.15 2.92 20.08
CA MET A 728 -10.78 2.46 20.35
C MET A 728 -10.35 2.71 21.80
N TRP A 729 -10.73 3.84 22.39
CA TRP A 729 -10.36 4.20 23.75
C TRP A 729 -11.06 3.31 24.77
N ALA A 730 -12.36 3.03 24.58
CA ALA A 730 -13.15 2.15 25.44
C ALA A 730 -12.55 0.73 25.54
N THR A 731 -12.05 0.15 24.45
CA THR A 731 -11.43 -1.18 24.48
C THR A 731 -9.97 -1.16 24.96
N SER A 732 -9.27 -0.03 24.85
CA SER A 732 -7.89 0.13 25.31
C SER A 732 -7.70 0.04 26.84
N PHE A 733 -8.76 0.29 27.61
CA PHE A 733 -8.68 0.36 29.08
C PHE A 733 -8.15 -0.96 29.69
N PRO A 734 -7.21 -0.91 30.67
CA PRO A 734 -6.54 -2.11 31.19
C PRO A 734 -7.46 -3.20 31.77
N ARG A 735 -8.68 -2.87 32.19
CA ARG A 735 -9.68 -3.87 32.63
C ARG A 735 -10.31 -4.63 31.45
N VAL A 736 -10.61 -3.93 30.36
CA VAL A 736 -11.21 -4.51 29.15
C VAL A 736 -10.18 -5.32 28.38
N ARG A 737 -9.03 -4.72 28.05
CA ARG A 737 -7.94 -5.34 27.27
C ARG A 737 -7.46 -6.67 27.86
N ARG A 738 -7.46 -6.82 29.19
CA ARG A 738 -7.02 -8.05 29.88
C ARG A 738 -8.07 -9.17 29.90
N LYS A 739 -9.36 -8.83 29.86
CA LYS A 739 -10.45 -9.83 29.79
C LYS A 739 -10.78 -10.21 28.35
N MET A 740 -10.72 -9.25 27.43
CA MET A 740 -11.18 -9.36 26.04
C MET A 740 -10.11 -8.84 25.09
N PHE A 741 -8.92 -9.47 25.12
CA PHE A 741 -7.78 -9.02 24.30
C PHE A 741 -8.09 -9.02 22.80
N GLU A 742 -8.86 -9.98 22.30
CA GLU A 742 -9.23 -10.07 20.89
C GLU A 742 -10.09 -8.88 20.45
N VAL A 743 -11.06 -8.48 21.28
CA VAL A 743 -11.93 -7.31 21.03
C VAL A 743 -11.10 -6.04 20.99
N PHE A 744 -10.16 -5.86 21.93
CA PHE A 744 -9.18 -4.77 21.87
C PHE A 744 -8.36 -4.81 20.58
N PHE A 745 -7.77 -5.96 20.24
CA PHE A 745 -6.90 -6.10 19.08
C PHE A 745 -7.61 -5.74 17.77
N TYR A 746 -8.83 -6.23 17.55
CA TYR A 746 -9.58 -5.91 16.33
C TYR A 746 -10.09 -4.47 16.30
N THR A 747 -10.71 -3.98 17.39
CA THR A 747 -11.20 -2.58 17.43
C THR A 747 -10.08 -1.55 17.33
N HIS A 748 -8.89 -1.83 17.84
CA HIS A 748 -7.77 -0.90 17.73
C HIS A 748 -7.30 -0.69 16.28
N HIS A 749 -7.51 -1.63 15.35
CA HIS A 749 -7.19 -1.45 13.92
C HIS A 749 -8.05 -0.37 13.21
N ILE A 750 -9.14 0.08 13.85
CA ILE A 750 -9.97 1.21 13.41
C ILE A 750 -9.15 2.52 13.36
N TYR A 751 -7.93 2.56 13.91
CA TYR A 751 -7.00 3.68 13.76
C TYR A 751 -6.84 4.14 12.30
N THR A 752 -6.98 3.22 11.34
CA THR A 752 -6.89 3.52 9.90
C THR A 752 -8.03 4.46 9.44
N LEU A 753 -9.26 4.20 9.89
CA LEU A 753 -10.41 5.06 9.63
C LEU A 753 -10.32 6.36 10.43
N TYR A 754 -9.86 6.29 11.68
CA TYR A 754 -9.61 7.49 12.48
C TYR A 754 -8.65 8.45 11.77
N ILE A 755 -7.49 7.99 11.29
CA ILE A 755 -6.51 8.84 10.58
C ILE A 755 -7.15 9.48 9.34
N PHE A 756 -7.92 8.71 8.55
CA PHE A 756 -8.59 9.20 7.34
C PHE A 756 -9.54 10.37 7.64
N PHE A 757 -10.47 10.20 8.58
CA PHE A 757 -11.41 11.26 8.94
C PHE A 757 -10.74 12.41 9.72
N TYR A 758 -9.73 12.12 10.55
CA TYR A 758 -8.89 13.14 11.20
C TYR A 758 -8.20 14.05 10.18
N VAL A 759 -7.61 13.52 9.10
CA VAL A 759 -6.92 14.37 8.11
C VAL A 759 -7.92 15.24 7.32
N LEU A 760 -9.11 14.72 7.03
CA LEU A 760 -10.21 15.51 6.45
C LEU A 760 -10.76 16.59 7.41
N HIS A 761 -10.64 16.39 8.72
CA HIS A 761 -11.06 17.34 9.76
C HIS A 761 -10.00 18.38 10.13
N VAL A 762 -8.70 18.03 10.16
CA VAL A 762 -7.65 18.94 10.66
C VAL A 762 -6.82 19.55 9.52
N GLY A 763 -6.80 18.91 8.34
CA GLY A 763 -6.23 19.48 7.12
C GLY A 763 -4.73 19.28 6.91
N THR A 764 -4.32 19.61 5.69
CA THR A 764 -2.99 19.36 5.10
C THR A 764 -1.84 19.96 5.92
N ALA A 765 -2.01 21.22 6.36
CA ALA A 765 -1.00 21.95 7.13
C ALA A 765 -0.67 21.28 8.48
N TYR A 766 -1.67 20.74 9.19
CA TYR A 766 -1.47 20.02 10.45
C TYR A 766 -1.07 18.56 10.22
N PHE A 767 -1.57 17.93 9.16
CA PHE A 767 -1.10 16.60 8.74
C PHE A 767 0.41 16.60 8.51
N CYS A 768 0.97 17.62 7.86
CA CYS A 768 2.42 17.80 7.73
C CYS A 768 3.15 17.81 9.09
N MET A 769 2.60 18.41 10.15
CA MET A 769 3.25 18.46 11.47
C MET A 769 3.40 17.06 12.12
N ILE A 770 2.43 16.17 11.90
CA ILE A 770 2.42 14.81 12.47
C ILE A 770 2.98 13.74 11.51
N LEU A 771 3.21 14.10 10.24
CA LEU A 771 3.56 13.18 9.15
C LEU A 771 4.75 12.27 9.47
N PRO A 772 5.88 12.70 10.09
CA PRO A 772 7.03 11.80 10.33
C PRO A 772 6.71 10.54 11.13
N GLY A 773 5.88 10.65 12.17
CA GLY A 773 5.50 9.51 12.99
C GLY A 773 4.70 8.49 12.18
N ILE A 774 3.73 8.98 11.41
CA ILE A 774 2.88 8.15 10.53
C ILE A 774 3.71 7.55 9.38
N PHE A 775 4.56 8.33 8.73
CA PHE A 775 5.38 7.92 7.58
C PHE A 775 6.33 6.77 7.95
N LEU A 776 7.08 6.92 9.05
CA LEU A 776 7.97 5.86 9.55
C LEU A 776 7.19 4.64 10.07
N PHE A 777 5.99 4.83 10.63
CA PHE A 777 5.11 3.73 11.03
C PHE A 777 4.55 2.96 9.82
N ILE A 778 4.21 3.63 8.71
CA ILE A 778 3.76 2.96 7.48
C ILE A 778 4.92 2.16 6.87
N ILE A 779 6.14 2.69 6.81
CA ILE A 779 7.34 1.94 6.38
C ILE A 779 7.52 0.69 7.26
N ASP A 780 7.55 0.86 8.57
CA ASP A 780 7.76 -0.23 9.54
C ASP A 780 6.64 -1.27 9.53
N ARG A 781 5.38 -0.86 9.34
CA ARG A 781 4.23 -1.76 9.19
C ARG A 781 4.27 -2.51 7.86
N TYR A 782 4.64 -1.85 6.76
CA TYR A 782 4.65 -2.45 5.44
C TYR A 782 5.81 -3.43 5.25
N LEU A 783 7.00 -3.11 5.78
CA LEU A 783 8.14 -4.05 5.81
C LEU A 783 7.83 -5.31 6.64
N ARG A 784 7.12 -5.15 7.78
CA ARG A 784 6.61 -6.29 8.56
C ARG A 784 5.60 -7.13 7.80
N PHE A 785 4.66 -6.50 7.08
CA PHE A 785 3.75 -7.18 6.17
C PHE A 785 4.48 -7.96 5.06
N LEU A 786 5.55 -7.40 4.48
CA LEU A 786 6.36 -8.11 3.48
C LEU A 786 7.13 -9.29 4.08
N GLN A 787 7.68 -9.17 5.30
CA GLN A 787 8.31 -10.29 6.01
C GLN A 787 7.30 -11.40 6.32
N SER A 788 6.12 -11.06 6.86
CA SER A 788 5.10 -12.03 7.30
C SER A 788 4.47 -12.85 6.17
N ARG A 789 4.62 -12.42 4.91
CA ARG A 789 4.20 -13.18 3.73
C ARG A 789 5.09 -14.39 3.41
N GLN A 790 6.25 -14.51 4.05
CA GLN A 790 7.09 -15.70 3.94
C GLN A 790 6.67 -16.76 4.97
N ARG A 791 6.81 -18.05 4.62
CA ARG A 791 6.72 -19.16 5.57
C ARG A 791 8.09 -19.42 6.18
N ALA A 792 8.12 -19.55 7.50
CA ALA A 792 9.33 -19.87 8.25
C ALA A 792 9.52 -21.39 8.26
N ARG A 793 10.70 -21.86 7.86
CA ARG A 793 11.09 -23.28 7.93
C ARG A 793 11.24 -23.70 9.39
N LEU A 794 10.19 -24.29 9.95
CA LEU A 794 10.23 -25.01 11.22
C LEU A 794 11.06 -26.30 11.03
N VAL A 795 11.91 -26.61 12.00
CA VAL A 795 12.81 -27.78 12.01
C VAL A 795 12.31 -28.81 13.02
N SER A 796 12.00 -28.37 14.23
CA SER A 796 11.46 -29.24 15.28
C SER A 796 10.55 -28.51 16.27
N ALA A 797 9.71 -29.28 16.96
CA ALA A 797 8.92 -28.86 18.11
C ALA A 797 9.13 -29.87 19.26
N ARG A 798 9.71 -29.43 20.39
CA ARG A 798 9.94 -30.23 21.60
C ARG A 798 8.84 -29.90 22.60
N ILE A 799 8.06 -30.91 23.00
CA ILE A 799 6.92 -30.78 23.91
C ILE A 799 7.36 -31.18 25.32
N LEU A 800 7.18 -30.27 26.29
CA LEU A 800 7.57 -30.44 27.69
C LEU A 800 6.40 -30.87 28.58
N PRO A 801 6.66 -31.64 29.66
CA PRO A 801 5.66 -31.95 30.69
C PRO A 801 5.01 -30.72 31.35
N SER A 802 5.72 -29.57 31.39
CA SER A 802 5.24 -28.28 31.92
C SER A 802 4.15 -27.57 31.09
N GLU A 803 3.48 -28.30 30.17
CA GLU A 803 2.68 -27.75 29.08
C GLU A 803 3.38 -26.62 28.28
N ALA A 804 4.67 -26.79 28.03
CA ALA A 804 5.45 -25.87 27.19
C ALA A 804 5.86 -26.52 25.87
N VAL A 805 6.13 -25.69 24.87
CA VAL A 805 6.64 -26.09 23.56
C VAL A 805 7.83 -25.22 23.22
N GLU A 806 8.98 -25.85 22.96
CA GLU A 806 10.11 -25.21 22.28
C GLU A 806 9.94 -25.42 20.77
N LEU A 807 9.89 -24.32 20.00
CA LEU A 807 9.83 -24.34 18.53
C LEU A 807 11.17 -23.87 17.97
N THR A 808 11.83 -24.72 17.17
CA THR A 808 13.12 -24.43 16.54
C THR A 808 12.97 -24.24 15.05
N PHE A 809 13.40 -23.09 14.55
CA PHE A 809 13.35 -22.69 13.14
C PHE A 809 14.76 -22.65 12.53
N SER A 810 14.84 -22.86 11.21
CA SER A 810 16.07 -22.62 10.44
C SER A 810 16.29 -21.11 10.25
N LYS A 811 17.55 -20.67 10.35
CA LYS A 811 18.01 -19.28 10.31
C LYS A 811 19.04 -19.08 9.19
N SER A 812 18.93 -17.95 8.49
CA SER A 812 19.96 -17.53 7.53
C SER A 812 21.23 -17.05 8.23
N LEU A 813 22.41 -17.45 7.74
CA LEU A 813 23.72 -17.13 8.37
C LEU A 813 23.97 -15.62 8.56
N GLY A 814 23.40 -14.77 7.71
CA GLY A 814 23.47 -13.31 7.83
C GLY A 814 22.59 -12.70 8.93
N LEU A 815 21.72 -13.48 9.58
CA LEU A 815 20.83 -12.99 10.64
C LEU A 815 21.51 -13.06 12.02
N THR A 816 21.92 -11.88 12.50
CA THR A 816 22.45 -11.64 13.84
C THR A 816 21.35 -11.17 14.79
N TYR A 817 21.18 -11.81 15.94
CA TYR A 817 20.34 -11.33 17.05
C TYR A 817 21.11 -11.38 18.38
N ASN A 818 20.65 -10.62 19.38
CA ASN A 818 21.23 -10.58 20.72
C ASN A 818 20.33 -11.35 21.71
N PRO A 819 20.83 -11.73 22.90
CA PRO A 819 19.99 -12.25 23.97
C PRO A 819 18.84 -11.32 24.34
N THR A 820 17.78 -11.91 24.89
CA THR A 820 16.47 -11.27 25.16
C THR A 820 15.77 -10.70 23.91
N SER A 821 16.16 -11.12 22.70
CA SER A 821 15.40 -10.81 21.49
C SER A 821 14.02 -11.48 21.49
N ILE A 822 13.05 -10.86 20.81
CA ILE A 822 11.67 -11.34 20.66
C ILE A 822 11.34 -11.58 19.19
N LEU A 823 10.75 -12.74 18.92
CA LEU A 823 10.16 -13.13 17.64
C LEU A 823 8.63 -13.05 17.74
N PHE A 824 7.97 -12.45 16.77
CA PHE A 824 6.50 -12.54 16.67
C PHE A 824 6.12 -13.70 15.76
N VAL A 825 5.16 -14.51 16.18
CA VAL A 825 4.72 -15.73 15.50
C VAL A 825 3.24 -15.63 15.14
N ASN A 826 2.90 -16.05 13.92
CA ASN A 826 1.55 -16.36 13.50
C ASN A 826 1.48 -17.83 13.05
N VAL A 827 0.44 -18.52 13.51
CA VAL A 827 0.07 -19.86 13.05
C VAL A 827 -1.28 -19.74 12.34
N PRO A 828 -1.32 -19.66 10.99
CA PRO A 828 -2.55 -19.41 10.23
C PRO A 828 -3.64 -20.46 10.48
N SER A 829 -3.25 -21.68 10.85
CA SER A 829 -4.15 -22.81 11.15
C SER A 829 -4.75 -22.77 12.56
N ILE A 830 -4.44 -21.72 13.34
CA ILE A 830 -5.06 -21.36 14.63
C ILE A 830 -5.75 -20.00 14.50
N SER A 831 -5.08 -19.02 13.87
CA SER A 831 -5.60 -17.67 13.65
C SER A 831 -4.91 -16.98 12.48
N LYS A 832 -5.68 -16.36 11.59
CA LYS A 832 -5.16 -15.66 10.40
C LYS A 832 -4.59 -14.26 10.68
N LEU A 833 -4.88 -13.67 11.85
CA LEU A 833 -4.59 -12.26 12.15
C LEU A 833 -3.85 -12.02 13.47
N GLN A 834 -3.85 -12.98 14.40
CA GLN A 834 -3.18 -12.83 15.70
C GLN A 834 -1.67 -13.09 15.59
N TRP A 835 -0.87 -12.17 16.11
CA TRP A 835 0.59 -12.23 16.14
C TRP A 835 1.06 -12.24 17.59
N HIS A 836 1.63 -13.38 18.02
CA HIS A 836 2.04 -13.59 19.40
C HIS A 836 3.57 -13.48 19.55
N PRO A 837 4.08 -12.56 20.39
CA PRO A 837 5.50 -12.42 20.68
C PRO A 837 5.99 -13.47 21.69
N PHE A 838 7.13 -14.07 21.39
CA PHE A 838 7.85 -14.99 22.25
C PHE A 838 9.34 -14.64 22.30
N THR A 839 9.97 -14.88 23.44
CA THR A 839 11.40 -14.60 23.61
C THR A 839 12.21 -15.70 22.92
N VAL A 840 13.25 -15.29 22.20
CA VAL A 840 14.24 -16.19 21.60
C VAL A 840 15.11 -16.75 22.72
N THR A 841 15.16 -18.08 22.83
CA THR A 841 15.91 -18.82 23.87
C THR A 841 17.28 -19.26 23.39
N SER A 842 17.44 -19.52 22.09
CA SER A 842 18.71 -19.89 21.47
C SER A 842 19.76 -18.76 21.52
N ASN A 843 21.03 -19.11 21.29
CA ASN A 843 22.12 -18.14 21.11
C ASN A 843 22.54 -18.05 19.63
N CYS A 844 22.50 -16.84 19.05
CA CYS A 844 22.91 -16.59 17.67
C CYS A 844 24.36 -16.98 17.36
N ASN A 845 25.23 -17.02 18.38
CA ASN A 845 26.63 -17.35 18.24
C ASN A 845 26.91 -18.87 18.29
N SER A 846 26.29 -19.58 19.25
CA SER A 846 26.42 -21.03 19.38
C SER A 846 25.57 -21.80 18.35
N GLU A 847 24.45 -21.22 17.93
CA GLU A 847 23.44 -21.82 17.05
C GLU A 847 23.30 -20.95 15.78
N PRO A 848 24.28 -21.00 14.84
CA PRO A 848 24.38 -20.08 13.70
C PRO A 848 23.32 -20.31 12.62
N ASP A 849 22.78 -21.52 12.53
CA ASP A 849 21.80 -22.01 11.55
C ASP A 849 20.37 -22.16 12.12
N LYS A 850 20.20 -21.96 13.44
CA LYS A 850 18.93 -22.18 14.17
C LYS A 850 18.47 -20.93 14.91
N LEU A 851 17.18 -20.91 15.25
CA LEU A 851 16.55 -19.95 16.15
C LEU A 851 15.39 -20.62 16.88
N SER A 852 15.45 -20.67 18.21
CA SER A 852 14.47 -21.34 19.06
C SER A 852 13.71 -20.35 19.94
N ILE A 853 12.44 -20.63 20.18
CA ILE A 853 11.56 -19.90 21.10
C ILE A 853 10.84 -20.89 22.00
N VAL A 854 10.40 -20.45 23.18
CA VAL A 854 9.60 -21.28 24.10
C VAL A 854 8.25 -20.64 24.38
N ILE A 855 7.20 -21.45 24.30
CA ILE A 855 5.79 -21.05 24.42
C ILE A 855 5.14 -21.87 25.53
N LYS A 856 4.54 -21.23 26.53
CA LYS A 856 3.78 -21.88 27.61
C LYS A 856 2.27 -21.71 27.42
N THR A 857 1.47 -22.68 27.86
CA THR A 857 0.00 -22.59 27.94
C THR A 857 -0.45 -21.57 29.00
N GLU A 858 -0.64 -20.31 28.58
CA GLU A 858 -1.23 -19.26 29.44
C GLU A 858 -2.51 -18.63 28.87
N GLY A 859 -2.88 -18.95 27.62
CA GLY A 859 -4.11 -18.47 27.00
C GLY A 859 -4.67 -19.38 25.90
N SER A 860 -5.84 -19.00 25.37
CA SER A 860 -6.61 -19.76 24.37
C SER A 860 -5.82 -20.10 23.09
N TRP A 861 -4.99 -19.17 22.61
CA TRP A 861 -4.13 -19.39 21.43
C TRP A 861 -3.03 -20.42 21.70
N SER A 862 -2.33 -20.31 22.83
CA SER A 862 -1.28 -21.26 23.24
C SER A 862 -1.84 -22.65 23.53
N GLN A 863 -3.05 -22.76 24.09
CA GLN A 863 -3.70 -24.07 24.30
C GLN A 863 -4.04 -24.75 22.97
N LYS A 864 -4.59 -23.99 22.00
CA LYS A 864 -4.84 -24.50 20.64
C LYS A 864 -3.55 -24.95 19.95
N LEU A 865 -2.43 -24.27 20.19
CA LEU A 865 -1.12 -24.67 19.69
C LEU A 865 -0.62 -25.98 20.34
N TYR A 866 -0.60 -26.03 21.67
CA TYR A 866 -0.15 -27.20 22.44
C TYR A 866 -0.97 -28.46 22.11
N ASN A 867 -2.31 -28.35 22.14
CA ASN A 867 -3.20 -29.46 21.83
C ASN A 867 -2.96 -29.98 20.40
N LYS A 868 -2.82 -29.07 19.43
CA LYS A 868 -2.62 -29.44 18.03
C LYS A 868 -1.28 -30.13 17.79
N LEU A 869 -0.18 -29.60 18.32
CA LEU A 869 1.14 -30.23 18.22
C LEU A 869 1.20 -31.57 18.96
N SER A 870 0.51 -31.69 20.10
CA SER A 870 0.37 -32.98 20.82
C SER A 870 -0.34 -34.04 19.98
N SER A 871 -1.38 -33.65 19.22
CA SER A 871 -2.14 -34.56 18.34
C SER A 871 -1.47 -34.88 17.00
N LEU A 872 -0.39 -34.18 16.61
CA LEU A 872 0.22 -34.39 15.29
C LEU A 872 1.00 -35.72 15.20
N PRO A 873 0.86 -36.49 14.11
CA PRO A 873 1.82 -37.52 13.74
C PRO A 873 3.13 -36.86 13.24
N ALA A 874 4.25 -37.58 13.35
CA ALA A 874 5.60 -37.03 13.18
C ALA A 874 6.03 -36.71 11.72
N VAL A 875 5.06 -36.50 10.81
CA VAL A 875 5.31 -36.24 9.38
C VAL A 875 4.48 -35.04 8.84
N ASP A 876 3.50 -34.56 9.61
CA ASP A 876 2.56 -33.52 9.14
C ASP A 876 3.18 -32.12 9.06
N ARG A 877 2.91 -31.42 7.96
CA ARG A 877 3.36 -30.04 7.70
C ARG A 877 2.70 -29.04 8.67
N PHE A 878 3.51 -28.26 9.38
CA PHE A 878 3.02 -27.21 10.26
C PHE A 878 3.37 -25.80 9.76
N ASP A 879 2.40 -25.13 9.14
CA ASP A 879 2.54 -23.79 8.55
C ASP A 879 2.72 -22.69 9.62
N VAL A 880 3.87 -22.00 9.60
CA VAL A 880 4.20 -20.88 10.51
C VAL A 880 4.74 -19.67 9.71
N SER A 881 4.37 -18.46 10.12
CA SER A 881 4.96 -17.20 9.65
C SER A 881 5.47 -16.37 10.83
N VAL A 882 6.54 -15.59 10.63
CA VAL A 882 7.25 -14.87 11.71
C VAL A 882 7.58 -13.42 11.33
N GLU A 883 7.68 -12.54 12.33
CA GLU A 883 8.29 -11.20 12.20
C GLU A 883 9.46 -11.05 13.19
N GLY A 884 10.50 -10.31 12.79
CA GLY A 884 11.68 -10.04 13.62
C GLY A 884 12.88 -10.93 13.28
N PRO A 885 13.71 -11.33 14.25
CA PRO A 885 13.65 -10.96 15.68
C PRO A 885 13.94 -9.47 15.92
N TYR A 886 13.36 -8.93 16.99
CA TYR A 886 13.61 -7.58 17.52
C TYR A 886 14.37 -7.69 18.85
N GLY A 887 15.11 -6.69 19.30
CA GLY A 887 15.82 -6.79 20.59
C GLY A 887 16.79 -5.64 20.88
N PRO A 888 17.53 -5.73 22.01
CA PRO A 888 18.53 -4.72 22.39
C PRO A 888 19.71 -4.70 21.42
N THR A 889 20.37 -3.55 21.26
CA THR A 889 21.53 -3.39 20.36
C THR A 889 22.86 -3.88 20.94
N SER A 890 22.94 -4.12 22.26
CA SER A 890 24.10 -4.71 22.93
C SER A 890 23.72 -5.36 24.27
N SER A 891 24.40 -6.43 24.65
CA SER A 891 24.31 -7.09 25.95
C SER A 891 24.86 -6.19 27.07
N HIS A 892 23.97 -5.54 27.83
CA HIS A 892 24.35 -4.67 28.93
C HIS A 892 24.73 -5.43 30.21
N PHE A 893 24.20 -6.64 30.41
CA PHE A 893 24.41 -7.48 31.59
C PHE A 893 25.86 -7.97 31.78
N LEU A 894 26.66 -8.09 30.70
CA LEU A 894 28.08 -8.51 30.74
C LEU A 894 29.03 -7.43 31.33
N ARG A 895 28.53 -6.54 32.18
CA ARG A 895 29.28 -5.41 32.77
C ARG A 895 29.47 -5.51 34.28
N HIS A 896 28.56 -6.20 34.94
CA HIS A 896 28.52 -6.39 36.40
C HIS A 896 29.46 -7.53 36.81
N GLU A 897 29.85 -7.58 38.08
CA GLU A 897 30.67 -8.68 38.62
C GLU A 897 29.83 -9.93 38.92
N SER A 898 28.56 -9.72 39.30
CA SER A 898 27.58 -10.77 39.58
C SER A 898 26.21 -10.41 39.00
N LEU A 899 25.43 -11.42 38.64
CA LEU A 899 24.09 -11.29 38.09
C LEU A 899 23.07 -12.11 38.92
N VAL A 900 22.09 -11.42 39.49
CA VAL A 900 20.93 -12.04 40.14
C VAL A 900 19.74 -11.98 39.19
N MET A 901 19.20 -13.12 38.82
CA MET A 901 18.12 -13.26 37.84
C MET A 901 16.86 -13.81 38.52
N VAL A 902 15.81 -12.99 38.66
CA VAL A 902 14.57 -13.35 39.36
C VAL A 902 13.44 -13.60 38.35
N SER A 903 13.03 -14.86 38.20
CA SER A 903 12.00 -15.30 37.24
C SER A 903 10.73 -15.81 37.93
N GLY A 904 9.60 -15.68 37.25
CA GLY A 904 8.33 -16.25 37.69
C GLY A 904 7.58 -16.92 36.53
N GLY A 905 7.37 -18.23 36.63
CA GLY A 905 6.72 -19.04 35.60
C GLY A 905 7.43 -18.97 34.24
N SER A 906 6.68 -18.60 33.20
CA SER A 906 7.20 -18.38 31.83
C SER A 906 8.29 -17.30 31.73
N GLY A 907 8.48 -16.47 32.76
CA GLY A 907 9.52 -15.43 32.83
C GLY A 907 10.97 -15.94 32.81
N VAL A 908 11.21 -17.26 32.88
CA VAL A 908 12.57 -17.84 32.74
C VAL A 908 13.12 -17.75 31.31
N ALA A 909 12.25 -17.67 30.29
CA ALA A 909 12.64 -17.70 28.87
C ALA A 909 13.76 -16.71 28.46
N PRO A 910 13.72 -15.40 28.80
CA PRO A 910 14.84 -14.48 28.50
C PRO A 910 16.17 -14.86 29.16
N PHE A 911 16.13 -15.49 30.34
CA PHE A 911 17.34 -15.85 31.07
C PHE A 911 18.05 -17.06 30.44
N ILE A 912 17.32 -17.96 29.78
CA ILE A 912 17.92 -19.04 28.96
C ILE A 912 18.89 -18.46 27.92
N SER A 913 18.46 -17.46 27.15
CA SER A 913 19.30 -16.85 26.11
C SER A 913 20.48 -16.04 26.68
N ILE A 914 20.32 -15.45 27.88
CA ILE A 914 21.43 -14.79 28.60
C ILE A 914 22.46 -15.84 29.06
N ILE A 915 22.01 -16.95 29.66
CA ILE A 915 22.89 -18.00 30.18
C ILE A 915 23.61 -18.71 29.02
N ARG A 916 22.92 -19.04 27.91
CA ARG A 916 23.55 -19.56 26.68
C ARG A 916 24.57 -18.59 26.05
N GLU A 917 24.46 -17.27 26.27
CA GLU A 917 25.50 -16.31 25.87
C GLU A 917 26.65 -16.24 26.88
N ILE A 918 26.42 -16.35 28.18
CA ILE A 918 27.52 -16.39 29.16
C ILE A 918 28.35 -17.67 28.97
N ILE A 919 27.72 -18.82 28.70
CA ILE A 919 28.39 -20.08 28.30
C ILE A 919 29.22 -19.91 27.02
N PHE A 920 28.71 -19.16 26.03
CA PHE A 920 29.48 -18.86 24.81
C PHE A 920 30.61 -17.84 25.02
N GLN A 921 30.62 -17.10 26.13
CA GLN A 921 31.68 -16.15 26.46
C GLN A 921 32.75 -16.75 27.39
N SER A 922 32.42 -17.75 28.23
CA SER A 922 33.41 -18.46 29.06
C SER A 922 34.36 -19.33 28.24
N THR A 923 33.88 -19.96 27.15
CA THR A 923 34.71 -20.77 26.23
C THR A 923 35.74 -19.96 25.42
N LYS A 924 35.83 -18.64 25.61
CA LYS A 924 36.80 -17.78 24.93
C LYS A 924 37.97 -17.41 25.86
N PRO A 925 39.23 -17.57 25.40
CA PRO A 925 40.39 -17.21 26.21
C PRO A 925 40.38 -15.71 26.57
N ASN A 926 40.71 -15.41 27.82
CA ASN A 926 40.77 -14.07 28.42
C ASN A 926 39.43 -13.32 28.62
N CYS A 927 38.28 -14.00 28.50
CA CYS A 927 36.99 -13.44 28.91
C CYS A 927 36.72 -13.69 30.41
N LYS A 928 36.51 -12.63 31.20
CA LYS A 928 35.89 -12.74 32.53
C LYS A 928 34.36 -12.80 32.35
N VAL A 929 33.72 -13.79 32.96
CA VAL A 929 32.25 -13.92 33.06
C VAL A 929 31.77 -13.61 34.48
N PRO A 930 30.55 -13.06 34.66
CA PRO A 930 29.98 -12.83 35.98
C PRO A 930 29.48 -14.13 36.63
N GLY A 931 29.49 -14.19 37.97
CA GLY A 931 28.77 -15.22 38.72
C GLY A 931 27.25 -15.05 38.56
N ILE A 932 26.50 -16.15 38.59
CA ILE A 932 25.05 -16.17 38.31
C ILE A 932 24.27 -16.79 39.47
N LEU A 933 23.30 -16.05 40.01
CA LEU A 933 22.27 -16.56 40.90
C LEU A 933 20.90 -16.48 40.21
N LEU A 934 20.33 -17.62 39.83
CA LEU A 934 19.03 -17.73 39.17
C LEU A 934 17.95 -18.16 40.18
N ILE A 935 17.05 -17.25 40.52
CA ILE A 935 15.92 -17.47 41.42
C ILE A 935 14.66 -17.69 40.57
N CYS A 936 14.05 -18.86 40.66
CA CYS A 936 12.88 -19.26 39.87
C CYS A 936 11.67 -19.52 40.77
N ALA A 937 10.58 -18.79 40.56
CA ALA A 937 9.30 -19.04 41.23
C ALA A 937 8.31 -19.76 40.30
N PHE A 938 8.03 -21.03 40.59
CA PHE A 938 7.15 -21.90 39.80
C PHE A 938 5.83 -22.20 40.52
N LYS A 939 4.80 -22.62 39.78
CA LYS A 939 3.51 -22.98 40.38
C LYS A 939 3.52 -24.43 40.86
N ASN A 940 3.92 -25.32 39.96
CA ASN A 940 3.85 -26.77 40.11
C ASN A 940 5.26 -27.39 39.87
N SER A 941 5.56 -28.59 40.37
CA SER A 941 6.86 -29.26 40.12
C SER A 941 7.13 -29.51 38.64
N ALA A 942 6.10 -29.84 37.84
CA ALA A 942 6.24 -30.04 36.40
C ALA A 942 6.84 -28.83 35.65
N ASP A 943 6.68 -27.61 36.18
CA ASP A 943 7.29 -26.39 35.62
C ASP A 943 8.82 -26.42 35.64
N LEU A 944 9.44 -27.22 36.52
CA LEU A 944 10.89 -27.32 36.68
C LEU A 944 11.59 -27.79 35.40
N THR A 945 10.89 -28.57 34.56
CA THR A 945 11.39 -29.02 33.24
C THR A 945 11.69 -27.88 32.26
N MET A 946 11.28 -26.65 32.56
CA MET A 946 11.73 -25.45 31.83
C MET A 946 13.23 -25.14 32.03
N LEU A 947 13.87 -25.68 33.08
CA LEU A 947 15.31 -25.55 33.32
C LEU A 947 16.13 -26.45 32.39
N ASP A 948 15.57 -27.58 31.93
CA ASP A 948 16.19 -28.48 30.94
C ASP A 948 16.40 -27.84 29.56
N LEU A 949 15.86 -26.63 29.36
CA LEU A 949 16.04 -25.79 28.18
C LEU A 949 17.23 -24.83 28.29
N LEU A 950 17.89 -24.74 29.46
CA LEU A 950 19.09 -23.92 29.64
C LEU A 950 20.22 -24.36 28.70
N LEU A 951 20.34 -25.67 28.46
CA LEU A 951 21.31 -26.26 27.54
C LEU A 951 20.73 -26.44 26.13
N PRO A 952 21.55 -26.33 25.06
CA PRO A 952 21.10 -26.53 23.68
C PRO A 952 20.96 -28.02 23.33
N VAL A 953 20.06 -28.33 22.39
CA VAL A 953 19.76 -29.72 21.95
C VAL A 953 20.89 -30.32 21.10
N SER A 954 21.72 -29.51 20.44
CA SER A 954 22.91 -30.02 19.73
C SER A 954 24.12 -30.03 20.67
N GLY A 955 24.64 -31.23 20.95
CA GLY A 955 25.70 -31.47 21.92
C GLY A 955 27.04 -30.80 21.60
N MET A 956 27.24 -29.58 22.10
CA MET A 956 28.55 -29.00 22.33
C MET A 956 28.83 -29.06 23.83
N THR A 957 29.60 -30.06 24.27
CA THR A 957 29.96 -30.30 25.69
C THR A 957 30.79 -29.14 26.23
N SER A 958 30.08 -28.11 26.71
CA SER A 958 30.64 -26.88 27.25
C SER A 958 30.70 -27.03 28.76
N ASP A 959 31.90 -27.15 29.32
CA ASP A 959 32.13 -27.36 30.76
C ASP A 959 31.43 -26.30 31.62
N ILE A 960 30.30 -26.67 32.22
CA ILE A 960 29.54 -25.80 33.14
C ILE A 960 30.37 -25.48 34.40
N SER A 961 31.31 -26.36 34.75
CA SER A 961 32.30 -26.19 35.82
C SER A 961 33.15 -24.91 35.71
N GLN A 962 33.23 -24.28 34.52
CA GLN A 962 33.90 -22.99 34.33
C GLN A 962 33.04 -21.78 34.75
N ILE A 963 31.79 -21.98 35.18
CA ILE A 963 30.83 -20.92 35.52
C ILE A 963 30.26 -21.15 36.92
N GLN A 964 30.36 -20.14 37.78
CA GLN A 964 29.67 -20.15 39.07
C GLN A 964 28.18 -19.86 38.87
N LEU A 965 27.40 -20.91 38.58
CA LEU A 965 25.94 -20.89 38.43
C LEU A 965 25.28 -21.55 39.65
N GLN A 966 24.43 -20.81 40.36
CA GLN A 966 23.55 -21.31 41.42
C GLN A 966 22.09 -21.09 41.00
N ILE A 967 21.26 -22.13 41.08
CA ILE A 967 19.83 -22.06 40.79
C ILE A 967 19.02 -22.36 42.06
N GLU A 968 18.04 -21.51 42.38
CA GLU A 968 17.10 -21.70 43.49
C GLU A 968 15.66 -21.72 42.94
N ALA A 969 15.05 -22.90 42.92
CA ALA A 969 13.72 -23.14 42.38
C ALA A 969 12.67 -23.30 43.50
N TYR A 970 11.78 -22.31 43.63
CA TYR A 970 10.71 -22.26 44.62
C TYR A 970 9.38 -22.71 44.01
N ILE A 971 8.84 -23.84 44.48
CA ILE A 971 7.56 -24.41 44.05
C ILE A 971 6.46 -23.94 45.00
N THR A 972 5.53 -23.13 44.49
CA THR A 972 4.66 -22.27 45.32
C THR A 972 3.26 -22.84 45.62
N ARG A 973 2.97 -24.09 45.24
CA ARG A 973 1.69 -24.78 45.55
C ARG A 973 1.88 -26.16 46.19
N GLU A 974 2.81 -26.95 45.67
CA GLU A 974 3.13 -28.28 46.19
C GLU A 974 4.06 -28.15 47.40
N LYS A 975 3.78 -28.91 48.47
CA LYS A 975 4.53 -28.87 49.74
C LYS A 975 5.62 -29.94 49.85
N GLU A 976 5.48 -31.00 49.07
CA GLU A 976 6.32 -32.20 49.09
C GLU A 976 6.65 -32.58 47.64
N GLN A 977 7.74 -33.33 47.46
CA GLN A 977 8.13 -33.86 46.16
C GLN A 977 7.17 -35.01 45.77
N PRO A 978 6.61 -35.02 44.53
CA PRO A 978 5.67 -36.07 44.14
C PRO A 978 6.34 -37.46 44.15
N ALA A 979 5.71 -38.40 44.85
CA ALA A 979 6.12 -39.80 44.81
C ALA A 979 5.70 -40.46 43.48
N THR A 980 6.52 -41.40 43.00
CA THR A 980 6.44 -42.05 41.68
C THR A 980 6.88 -41.14 40.53
N ASP A 981 8.09 -41.39 40.01
CA ASP A 981 8.71 -40.57 38.98
C ASP A 981 8.21 -40.95 37.56
N THR A 982 6.95 -40.63 37.28
CA THR A 982 6.34 -40.84 35.95
C THR A 982 6.80 -39.76 34.97
N GLN A 983 8.11 -39.67 34.72
CA GLN A 983 8.70 -38.72 33.77
C GLN A 983 8.10 -38.94 32.38
N LYS A 984 7.22 -38.02 31.96
CA LYS A 984 6.79 -37.92 30.56
C LYS A 984 8.00 -37.53 29.72
N LEU A 985 8.65 -38.52 29.13
CA LEU A 985 9.75 -38.36 28.19
C LEU A 985 9.48 -37.22 27.19
N LEU A 986 10.47 -36.33 27.05
CA LEU A 986 10.43 -35.18 26.17
C LEU A 986 10.14 -35.62 24.73
N ARG A 987 8.98 -35.23 24.19
CA ARG A 987 8.57 -35.62 22.84
C ARG A 987 9.00 -34.55 21.84
N THR A 988 10.08 -34.82 21.10
CA THR A 988 10.53 -34.00 19.98
C THR A 988 9.89 -34.49 18.68
N ILE A 989 9.18 -33.58 18.00
CA ILE A 989 8.63 -33.78 16.65
C ILE A 989 9.56 -33.07 15.66
N TRP A 990 10.00 -33.79 14.62
CA TRP A 990 10.84 -33.27 13.55
C TRP A 990 10.01 -33.04 12.28
N PHE A 991 10.25 -31.94 11.56
CA PHE A 991 9.49 -31.58 10.37
C PHE A 991 10.34 -31.70 9.10
N LYS A 992 9.77 -32.30 8.04
CA LYS A 992 10.43 -32.38 6.73
C LYS A 992 10.48 -30.98 6.08
N PRO A 993 11.66 -30.52 5.60
CA PRO A 993 11.79 -29.20 4.98
C PRO A 993 11.09 -29.17 3.62
N ASN A 994 10.27 -28.15 3.39
CA ASN A 994 9.56 -27.95 2.13
C ASN A 994 10.18 -26.83 1.27
N THR A 995 10.01 -26.90 -0.04
CA THR A 995 10.52 -25.91 -1.02
C THR A 995 9.83 -24.55 -0.91
N SER A 996 8.63 -24.47 -0.33
CA SER A 996 7.93 -23.20 -0.05
C SER A 996 8.50 -22.44 1.15
N ASP A 997 9.31 -23.09 1.99
CA ASP A 997 9.57 -22.61 3.36
C ASP A 997 10.99 -22.09 3.50
N ALA A 998 11.10 -20.80 3.81
CA ALA A 998 12.35 -20.06 3.85
C ALA A 998 12.97 -20.07 5.26
N PRO A 999 14.31 -20.07 5.39
CA PRO A 999 14.95 -19.80 6.68
C PRO A 999 14.66 -18.37 7.13
N ILE A 1000 14.58 -18.14 8.45
CA ILE A 1000 14.33 -16.83 9.03
C ILE A 1000 15.46 -15.87 8.58
N SER A 1001 15.05 -14.74 8.01
CA SER A 1001 15.92 -13.70 7.48
C SER A 1001 15.39 -12.31 7.82
N ALA A 1002 16.29 -11.33 7.92
CA ALA A 1002 15.90 -9.94 8.12
C ALA A 1002 15.20 -9.40 6.87
N ALA A 1003 14.10 -8.68 7.03
CA ALA A 1003 13.28 -8.14 5.93
C ALA A 1003 14.05 -7.30 4.89
N LEU A 1004 15.23 -6.76 5.27
CA LEU A 1004 16.11 -5.95 4.43
C LEU A 1004 17.56 -6.51 4.35
N GLY A 1005 17.76 -7.79 4.67
CA GLY A 1005 19.02 -8.49 4.42
C GLY A 1005 20.22 -8.09 5.30
N PRO A 1006 21.45 -8.50 4.92
CA PRO A 1006 22.66 -8.34 5.74
C PRO A 1006 23.10 -6.88 5.95
N ASN A 1007 22.59 -5.93 5.15
CA ASN A 1007 22.82 -4.49 5.29
C ASN A 1007 21.52 -3.72 5.62
N SER A 1008 20.61 -4.32 6.38
CA SER A 1008 19.25 -3.82 6.66
C SER A 1008 19.13 -2.31 6.95
N TRP A 1009 20.01 -1.74 7.76
CA TRP A 1009 20.03 -0.31 8.05
C TRP A 1009 20.27 0.56 6.80
N LEU A 1010 21.18 0.19 5.89
CA LEU A 1010 21.44 0.98 4.68
C LEU A 1010 20.25 0.91 3.71
N TRP A 1011 19.62 -0.26 3.58
CA TRP A 1011 18.40 -0.40 2.80
C TRP A 1011 17.22 0.37 3.41
N LEU A 1012 17.09 0.43 4.74
CA LEU A 1012 16.09 1.25 5.42
C LEU A 1012 16.33 2.75 5.16
N CYS A 1013 17.60 3.20 5.19
CA CYS A 1013 17.99 4.55 4.79
C CYS A 1013 17.56 4.85 3.34
N ALA A 1014 17.86 3.94 2.40
CA ALA A 1014 17.48 4.09 1.00
C ALA A 1014 15.96 4.17 0.80
N ILE A 1015 15.17 3.36 1.52
CA ILE A 1015 13.70 3.43 1.50
C ILE A 1015 13.20 4.78 2.05
N ILE A 1016 13.71 5.22 3.21
CA ILE A 1016 13.31 6.50 3.83
C ILE A 1016 13.61 7.67 2.88
N ILE A 1017 14.80 7.73 2.31
CA ILE A 1017 15.20 8.82 1.40
C ILE A 1017 14.40 8.77 0.08
N SER A 1018 14.33 7.61 -0.58
CA SER A 1018 13.66 7.50 -1.89
C SER A 1018 12.16 7.72 -1.80
N SER A 1019 11.47 7.14 -0.81
CA SER A 1019 10.03 7.37 -0.61
C SER A 1019 9.73 8.82 -0.25
N PHE A 1020 10.56 9.48 0.56
CA PHE A 1020 10.35 10.89 0.91
C PHE A 1020 10.59 11.81 -0.29
N ILE A 1021 11.64 11.59 -1.09
CA ILE A 1021 11.89 12.35 -2.32
C ILE A 1021 10.76 12.13 -3.34
N MET A 1022 10.30 10.89 -3.56
CA MET A 1022 9.17 10.63 -4.46
C MET A 1022 7.88 11.31 -3.98
N PHE A 1023 7.60 11.30 -2.68
CA PHE A 1023 6.47 12.05 -2.11
C PHE A 1023 6.58 13.55 -2.39
N LEU A 1024 7.75 14.18 -2.14
CA LEU A 1024 7.97 15.59 -2.43
C LEU A 1024 7.83 15.92 -3.92
N LEU A 1025 8.28 15.03 -4.82
CA LEU A 1025 8.13 15.20 -6.26
C LEU A 1025 6.67 15.10 -6.71
N PHE A 1026 5.92 14.09 -6.24
CA PHE A 1026 4.50 13.95 -6.60
C PHE A 1026 3.66 15.11 -6.06
N LEU A 1027 3.90 15.53 -4.81
CA LEU A 1027 3.26 16.71 -4.23
C LEU A 1027 3.62 17.99 -5.00
N GLY A 1028 4.90 18.15 -5.37
CA GLY A 1028 5.40 19.26 -6.17
C GLY A 1028 4.73 19.36 -7.54
N ILE A 1029 4.59 18.23 -8.23
CA ILE A 1029 3.95 18.12 -9.54
C ILE A 1029 2.44 18.43 -9.44
N LEU A 1030 1.73 17.79 -8.50
CA LEU A 1030 0.28 18.04 -8.33
C LEU A 1030 0.01 19.51 -7.98
N THR A 1031 0.75 20.06 -7.01
CA THR A 1031 0.56 21.45 -6.59
C THR A 1031 0.84 22.41 -7.75
N ARG A 1032 1.96 22.23 -8.46
CA ARG A 1032 2.38 23.16 -9.53
C ARG A 1032 1.51 23.11 -10.77
N TYR A 1033 1.09 21.91 -11.19
CA TYR A 1033 0.44 21.71 -12.50
C TYR A 1033 -1.08 21.46 -12.43
N TYR A 1034 -1.64 21.18 -11.26
CA TYR A 1034 -3.07 20.91 -11.11
C TYR A 1034 -3.76 21.84 -10.11
N ILE A 1035 -3.24 21.99 -8.90
CA ILE A 1035 -3.88 22.83 -7.86
C ILE A 1035 -3.67 24.32 -8.13
N TYR A 1036 -2.41 24.75 -8.27
CA TYR A 1036 -2.05 26.16 -8.44
C TYR A 1036 -2.74 26.82 -9.66
N PRO A 1037 -2.85 26.18 -10.84
CA PRO A 1037 -3.56 26.77 -11.99
C PRO A 1037 -5.08 26.88 -11.83
N ILE A 1038 -5.69 26.07 -10.96
CA ILE A 1038 -7.12 26.22 -10.60
C ILE A 1038 -7.26 27.41 -9.66
N GLU A 1039 -6.49 27.44 -8.56
CA GLU A 1039 -6.51 28.50 -7.53
C GLU A 1039 -6.12 29.90 -8.05
N HIS A 1040 -5.46 30.02 -9.21
CA HIS A 1040 -4.98 31.29 -9.79
C HIS A 1040 -5.43 31.54 -11.25
N GLY A 1041 -6.13 30.60 -11.88
CA GLY A 1041 -6.55 30.69 -13.30
C GLY A 1041 -8.07 30.68 -13.51
N SER A 1042 -8.83 30.56 -12.42
CA SER A 1042 -10.29 30.57 -12.38
C SER A 1042 -10.76 31.06 -11.02
N ASP A 1043 -11.97 31.62 -10.92
CA ASP A 1043 -12.58 32.01 -9.63
C ASP A 1043 -13.01 30.81 -8.76
N GLU A 1044 -12.70 29.56 -9.17
CA GLU A 1044 -13.00 28.35 -8.42
C GLU A 1044 -11.85 27.93 -7.49
N ILE A 1045 -12.15 27.81 -6.20
CA ILE A 1045 -11.20 27.34 -5.18
C ILE A 1045 -11.09 25.81 -5.23
N TYR A 1046 -9.86 25.28 -5.25
CA TYR A 1046 -9.65 23.82 -5.26
C TYR A 1046 -10.17 23.16 -3.97
N HIS A 1047 -11.04 22.16 -4.12
CA HIS A 1047 -11.82 21.60 -3.02
C HIS A 1047 -10.94 20.95 -1.92
N PHE A 1048 -11.08 21.45 -0.68
CA PHE A 1048 -10.25 21.13 0.48
C PHE A 1048 -10.07 19.61 0.72
N SER A 1049 -11.17 18.85 0.70
CA SER A 1049 -11.15 17.39 0.88
C SER A 1049 -10.28 16.65 -0.15
N PHE A 1050 -10.26 17.05 -1.42
CA PHE A 1050 -9.41 16.38 -2.42
C PHE A 1050 -7.92 16.67 -2.19
N ARG A 1051 -7.57 17.89 -1.75
CA ARG A 1051 -6.19 18.23 -1.35
C ARG A 1051 -5.70 17.29 -0.24
N CYS A 1052 -6.51 17.11 0.80
CA CYS A 1052 -6.25 16.19 1.89
C CYS A 1052 -6.10 14.73 1.44
N LEU A 1053 -6.93 14.27 0.50
CA LEU A 1053 -6.84 12.90 -0.06
C LEU A 1053 -5.54 12.67 -0.83
N TRP A 1054 -5.06 13.66 -1.60
CA TRP A 1054 -3.77 13.58 -2.28
C TRP A 1054 -2.59 13.55 -1.31
N ASP A 1055 -2.61 14.42 -0.29
CA ASP A 1055 -1.59 14.46 0.76
C ASP A 1055 -1.54 13.15 1.57
N MET A 1056 -2.67 12.43 1.74
CA MET A 1056 -2.68 11.06 2.29
C MET A 1056 -2.16 10.00 1.29
N PHE A 1057 -2.53 10.11 0.01
CA PHE A 1057 -2.24 9.11 -1.00
C PHE A 1057 -0.76 9.04 -1.38
N PHE A 1058 -0.11 10.18 -1.64
CA PHE A 1058 1.27 10.20 -2.15
C PHE A 1058 2.31 9.58 -1.19
N PRO A 1059 2.29 9.82 0.14
CA PRO A 1059 3.16 9.10 1.08
C PRO A 1059 2.97 7.59 1.00
N CYS A 1060 1.72 7.12 0.96
CA CYS A 1060 1.41 5.69 0.92
C CYS A 1060 1.91 5.04 -0.38
N ALA A 1061 1.68 5.69 -1.53
CA ALA A 1061 2.15 5.23 -2.83
C ALA A 1061 3.69 5.23 -2.92
N ALA A 1062 4.35 6.30 -2.46
CA ALA A 1062 5.81 6.41 -2.49
C ALA A 1062 6.50 5.38 -1.57
N ILE A 1063 5.95 5.11 -0.38
CA ILE A 1063 6.44 4.06 0.52
C ILE A 1063 6.23 2.68 -0.11
N PHE A 1064 5.04 2.39 -0.67
CA PHE A 1064 4.73 1.12 -1.32
C PHE A 1064 5.72 0.82 -2.46
N LEU A 1065 5.97 1.78 -3.35
CA LEU A 1065 6.89 1.63 -4.48
C LEU A 1065 8.34 1.41 -4.01
N ALA A 1066 8.86 2.25 -3.11
CA ALA A 1066 10.23 2.16 -2.62
C ALA A 1066 10.50 0.83 -1.88
N ALA A 1067 9.63 0.47 -0.93
CA ALA A 1067 9.80 -0.74 -0.13
C ALA A 1067 9.58 -2.02 -0.95
N SER A 1068 8.62 -2.03 -1.90
CA SER A 1068 8.45 -3.15 -2.83
C SER A 1068 9.68 -3.37 -3.69
N GLY A 1069 10.22 -2.30 -4.28
CA GLY A 1069 11.42 -2.39 -5.14
C GLY A 1069 12.62 -2.98 -4.40
N VAL A 1070 12.91 -2.47 -3.19
CA VAL A 1070 14.02 -2.95 -2.36
C VAL A 1070 13.80 -4.39 -1.88
N PHE A 1071 12.58 -4.75 -1.45
CA PHE A 1071 12.28 -6.11 -0.99
C PHE A 1071 12.36 -7.15 -2.12
N LEU A 1072 11.83 -6.82 -3.30
CA LEU A 1072 11.92 -7.69 -4.49
C LEU A 1072 13.36 -7.81 -5.00
N TRP A 1073 14.14 -6.72 -4.96
CA TRP A 1073 15.57 -6.76 -5.28
C TRP A 1073 16.33 -7.70 -4.33
N HIS A 1074 16.15 -7.54 -3.02
CA HIS A 1074 16.79 -8.41 -2.04
C HIS A 1074 16.35 -9.88 -2.18
N LYS A 1075 15.05 -10.14 -2.40
CA LYS A 1075 14.55 -11.51 -2.62
C LYS A 1075 15.19 -12.14 -3.88
N LYS A 1076 15.32 -11.38 -4.97
CA LYS A 1076 16.01 -11.82 -6.20
C LYS A 1076 17.48 -12.15 -5.92
N GLN A 1077 18.20 -11.28 -5.21
CA GLN A 1077 19.59 -11.49 -4.85
C GLN A 1077 19.78 -12.75 -3.98
N ALA A 1078 19.02 -12.90 -2.89
CA ALA A 1078 19.09 -14.08 -2.03
C ALA A 1078 18.73 -15.39 -2.76
N THR A 1079 17.85 -15.33 -3.77
CA THR A 1079 17.53 -16.49 -4.63
C THR A 1079 18.69 -16.85 -5.58
N MET A 1080 19.47 -15.86 -6.03
CA MET A 1080 20.67 -16.09 -6.84
C MET A 1080 21.82 -16.64 -5.99
N GLU A 1081 22.08 -16.04 -4.83
CA GLU A 1081 23.10 -16.51 -3.87
C GLU A 1081 22.80 -17.94 -3.39
N GLY A 1082 21.54 -18.25 -3.03
CA GLY A 1082 21.14 -19.60 -2.64
C GLY A 1082 21.36 -20.66 -3.74
N LYS A 1083 21.07 -20.33 -5.00
CA LYS A 1083 21.36 -21.22 -6.14
C LYS A 1083 22.86 -21.37 -6.39
N GLN A 1084 23.65 -20.32 -6.18
CA GLN A 1084 25.10 -20.39 -6.34
C GLN A 1084 25.75 -21.28 -5.27
N ILE A 1085 25.24 -21.26 -4.04
CA ILE A 1085 25.67 -22.17 -2.96
C ILE A 1085 25.32 -23.63 -3.31
N GLN A 1086 24.07 -23.90 -3.69
CA GLN A 1086 23.65 -25.26 -4.10
C GLN A 1086 24.40 -25.81 -5.32
N ASN A 1087 24.95 -24.94 -6.17
CA ASN A 1087 25.77 -25.32 -7.32
C ASN A 1087 27.29 -25.40 -7.00
N MET A 1088 27.70 -25.04 -5.78
CA MET A 1088 29.09 -25.15 -5.29
C MET A 1088 29.28 -26.31 -4.29
N GLU A 1089 28.19 -26.84 -3.74
CA GLU A 1089 28.18 -28.13 -3.05
C GLU A 1089 28.46 -29.25 -4.07
N VAL A 1090 29.70 -29.75 -4.07
CA VAL A 1090 30.15 -30.89 -4.88
C VAL A 1090 29.22 -32.10 -4.64
N PRO A 1091 28.89 -32.91 -5.66
CA PRO A 1091 28.07 -34.09 -5.46
C PRO A 1091 28.69 -35.02 -4.42
N THR A 1092 28.06 -35.13 -3.25
CA THR A 1092 28.40 -36.14 -2.25
C THR A 1092 28.33 -37.51 -2.93
N PRO A 1093 29.30 -38.43 -2.71
CA PRO A 1093 29.25 -39.75 -3.32
C PRO A 1093 27.93 -40.46 -2.99
N VAL A 1094 27.52 -41.39 -3.86
CA VAL A 1094 26.27 -42.15 -3.70
C VAL A 1094 26.35 -43.04 -2.46
N ALA A 1095 25.99 -42.47 -1.31
CA ALA A 1095 25.84 -43.18 -0.06
C ALA A 1095 24.60 -44.08 -0.15
N SER A 1096 24.80 -45.36 0.10
CA SER A 1096 23.75 -46.37 0.06
C SER A 1096 22.67 -46.11 1.12
N PRO A 1097 21.43 -46.65 0.94
CA PRO A 1097 20.29 -46.40 1.83
C PRO A 1097 20.40 -47.01 3.25
N GLY A 1098 21.61 -47.37 3.70
CA GLY A 1098 21.88 -47.79 5.09
C GLY A 1098 22.10 -46.62 6.06
N LEU A 1099 22.54 -45.44 5.60
CA LEU A 1099 22.93 -44.33 6.48
C LEU A 1099 21.76 -43.50 7.04
N TRP A 1100 20.53 -44.05 7.03
CA TRP A 1100 19.38 -43.51 7.76
C TRP A 1100 19.07 -44.27 9.07
N LEU A 1101 19.84 -45.34 9.37
CA LEU A 1101 19.68 -46.16 10.57
C LEU A 1101 20.64 -45.81 11.71
N CYS A 1102 21.63 -44.94 11.49
CA CYS A 1102 22.54 -44.45 12.54
C CYS A 1102 21.91 -43.31 13.37
N GLY A 1103 20.66 -43.50 13.80
CA GLY A 1103 19.92 -42.60 14.71
C GLY A 1103 19.77 -43.15 16.12
N SER A 1104 20.43 -44.27 16.43
CA SER A 1104 20.39 -44.94 17.73
C SER A 1104 21.41 -44.41 18.74
N THR A 1105 22.55 -43.88 18.28
CA THR A 1105 23.66 -43.43 19.14
C THR A 1105 23.43 -42.10 19.84
N ASP A 1106 22.67 -41.18 19.24
CA ASP A 1106 22.33 -39.89 19.87
C ASP A 1106 21.47 -40.07 21.14
N ARG A 1107 20.82 -41.23 21.30
CA ARG A 1107 19.89 -41.52 22.40
C ARG A 1107 20.57 -41.76 23.76
N GLU A 1108 21.87 -42.04 23.78
CA GLU A 1108 22.62 -42.25 25.03
C GLU A 1108 23.34 -40.97 25.49
N LEU A 1109 23.62 -40.05 24.57
CA LEU A 1109 24.37 -38.82 24.85
C LEU A 1109 23.57 -37.72 25.56
N GLU A 1110 22.22 -37.80 25.55
CA GLU A 1110 21.36 -36.84 26.27
C GLU A 1110 21.55 -36.89 27.80
N SER A 1111 22.09 -37.98 28.36
CA SER A 1111 22.15 -38.22 29.81
C SER A 1111 23.15 -37.34 30.59
N LEU A 1112 24.37 -37.20 30.07
CA LEU A 1112 25.52 -36.61 30.79
C LEU A 1112 25.38 -35.13 31.16
N PRO A 1113 24.85 -34.21 30.32
CA PRO A 1113 24.79 -32.79 30.66
C PRO A 1113 23.89 -32.47 31.85
N HIS A 1114 22.81 -33.24 32.06
CA HIS A 1114 21.79 -32.94 33.06
C HIS A 1114 22.28 -33.11 34.51
N GLN A 1115 23.23 -34.00 34.80
CA GLN A 1115 23.76 -34.19 36.17
C GLN A 1115 24.31 -32.87 36.75
N SER A 1116 25.18 -32.18 36.00
CA SER A 1116 25.78 -30.91 36.43
C SER A 1116 24.75 -29.78 36.67
N LEU A 1117 23.61 -29.82 35.97
CA LEU A 1117 22.51 -28.87 36.17
C LEU A 1117 21.67 -29.21 37.42
N VAL A 1118 21.50 -30.49 37.72
CA VAL A 1118 20.84 -30.97 38.95
C VAL A 1118 21.67 -30.60 40.18
N GLU A 1119 22.98 -30.81 40.15
CA GLU A 1119 23.89 -30.40 41.24
C GLU A 1119 23.87 -28.89 41.51
N ALA A 1120 23.70 -28.06 40.48
CA ALA A 1120 23.57 -26.61 40.58
C ALA A 1120 22.19 -26.12 41.09
N THR A 1121 21.19 -27.00 41.21
CA THR A 1121 19.78 -26.64 41.44
C THR A 1121 19.27 -27.04 42.82
N LYS A 1122 18.99 -26.05 43.67
CA LYS A 1122 18.32 -26.21 44.96
C LYS A 1122 16.81 -26.02 44.80
N VAL A 1123 16.02 -27.00 45.20
CA VAL A 1123 14.55 -26.97 45.09
C VAL A 1123 13.91 -26.76 46.47
N HIS A 1124 12.98 -25.81 46.56
CA HIS A 1124 12.26 -25.45 47.78
C HIS A 1124 10.75 -25.59 47.57
N PHE A 1125 10.14 -26.56 48.25
CA PHE A 1125 8.69 -26.80 48.20
C PHE A 1125 7.92 -25.95 49.23
N GLY A 1126 6.64 -25.69 48.97
CA GLY A 1126 5.70 -24.97 49.85
C GLY A 1126 6.00 -23.48 50.11
N ALA A 1127 7.18 -23.00 49.74
CA ALA A 1127 7.69 -21.67 50.08
C ALA A 1127 7.58 -20.66 48.91
N ARG A 1128 7.76 -19.37 49.24
CA ARG A 1128 8.07 -18.31 48.27
C ARG A 1128 9.45 -17.74 48.60
N PRO A 1129 10.22 -17.27 47.60
CA PRO A 1129 11.51 -16.65 47.86
C PRO A 1129 11.32 -15.37 48.69
N ASP A 1130 12.08 -15.23 49.78
CA ASP A 1130 12.24 -13.94 50.46
C ASP A 1130 13.20 -13.08 49.64
N LEU A 1131 12.65 -12.46 48.60
CA LEU A 1131 13.38 -11.58 47.69
C LEU A 1131 14.02 -10.39 48.42
N LYS A 1132 13.50 -9.99 49.59
CA LYS A 1132 14.11 -8.93 50.39
C LYS A 1132 15.40 -9.43 51.03
N LYS A 1133 15.35 -10.57 51.73
CA LYS A 1133 16.53 -11.18 52.35
C LYS A 1133 17.60 -11.54 51.31
N ILE A 1134 17.23 -12.29 50.27
CA ILE A 1134 18.20 -12.82 49.29
C ILE A 1134 18.95 -11.69 48.56
N LEU A 1135 18.27 -10.58 48.24
CA LEU A 1135 18.92 -9.43 47.59
C LEU A 1135 19.81 -8.60 48.54
N PHE A 1136 19.59 -8.63 49.85
CA PHE A 1136 20.48 -7.99 50.83
C PHE A 1136 21.68 -8.88 51.22
N ASP A 1137 21.54 -10.20 51.20
CA ASP A 1137 22.62 -11.15 51.48
C ASP A 1137 23.66 -11.23 50.33
N CYS A 1138 23.38 -10.61 49.17
CA CYS A 1138 24.24 -10.58 47.98
C CYS A 1138 25.51 -9.72 48.14
N LYS A 1139 26.62 -10.35 48.53
CA LYS A 1139 27.95 -9.72 48.66
C LYS A 1139 28.66 -9.56 47.29
N GLY A 1140 28.65 -8.35 46.73
CA GLY A 1140 29.40 -7.98 45.51
C GLY A 1140 29.47 -6.46 45.32
N SER A 1141 30.47 -5.94 44.60
CA SER A 1141 30.66 -4.48 44.47
C SER A 1141 29.77 -3.86 43.38
N ASP A 1142 29.53 -4.59 42.29
CA ASP A 1142 28.59 -4.25 41.23
C ASP A 1142 27.73 -5.48 40.87
N VAL A 1143 26.45 -5.46 41.26
CA VAL A 1143 25.51 -6.58 41.11
C VAL A 1143 24.33 -6.19 40.21
N GLY A 1144 24.22 -6.83 39.05
CA GLY A 1144 23.09 -6.63 38.13
C GLY A 1144 21.88 -7.46 38.56
N VAL A 1145 20.75 -6.81 38.84
CA VAL A 1145 19.50 -7.47 39.26
C VAL A 1145 18.50 -7.45 38.09
N LEU A 1146 18.35 -8.59 37.43
CA LEU A 1146 17.44 -8.82 36.32
C LEU A 1146 16.12 -9.43 36.82
N VAL A 1147 14.97 -8.88 36.44
CA VAL A 1147 13.66 -9.47 36.83
C VAL A 1147 12.72 -9.65 35.63
N CYS A 1148 12.09 -10.83 35.54
CA CYS A 1148 11.07 -11.14 34.52
C CYS A 1148 9.88 -11.91 35.12
N GLY A 1149 8.67 -11.67 34.62
CA GLY A 1149 7.44 -12.35 35.08
C GLY A 1149 6.35 -11.42 35.66
N PRO A 1150 5.55 -11.88 36.63
CA PRO A 1150 4.34 -11.20 37.09
C PRO A 1150 4.54 -9.77 37.60
N ARG A 1151 3.60 -8.85 37.30
CA ARG A 1151 3.70 -7.42 37.67
C ARG A 1151 3.98 -7.20 39.17
N LYS A 1152 3.35 -7.96 40.08
CA LYS A 1152 3.56 -7.80 41.52
C LYS A 1152 5.03 -8.01 41.90
N MET A 1153 5.61 -9.14 41.52
CA MET A 1153 7.01 -9.51 41.77
C MET A 1153 8.00 -8.48 41.18
N ARG A 1154 7.74 -8.00 39.96
CA ARG A 1154 8.61 -6.97 39.34
C ARG A 1154 8.53 -5.62 40.04
N HIS A 1155 7.36 -5.24 40.55
CA HIS A 1155 7.18 -4.04 41.37
C HIS A 1155 7.80 -4.20 42.78
N GLU A 1156 7.91 -5.42 43.29
CA GLU A 1156 8.53 -5.75 44.57
C GLU A 1156 10.06 -5.70 44.51
N VAL A 1157 10.68 -6.39 43.54
CA VAL A 1157 12.13 -6.30 43.28
C VAL A 1157 12.54 -4.85 42.96
N ALA A 1158 11.76 -4.14 42.13
CA ALA A 1158 12.02 -2.73 41.84
C ALA A 1158 12.02 -1.85 43.11
N ARG A 1159 11.12 -2.12 44.07
CA ARG A 1159 11.05 -1.37 45.34
C ARG A 1159 12.22 -1.71 46.28
N ILE A 1160 12.67 -2.97 46.29
CA ILE A 1160 13.86 -3.38 47.05
C ILE A 1160 15.09 -2.64 46.51
N CYS A 1161 15.32 -2.67 45.19
CA CYS A 1161 16.44 -1.96 44.56
C CYS A 1161 16.32 -0.41 44.61
N SER A 1162 15.10 0.14 44.77
CA SER A 1162 14.90 1.59 44.98
C SER A 1162 14.97 2.03 46.45
N SER A 1163 15.18 1.12 47.40
CA SER A 1163 15.06 1.42 48.84
C SER A 1163 16.23 2.21 49.44
N GLY A 1164 17.34 2.37 48.70
CA GLY A 1164 18.55 3.04 49.19
C GLY A 1164 19.40 2.22 50.17
N LEU A 1165 18.92 1.07 50.62
CA LEU A 1165 19.60 0.21 51.61
C LEU A 1165 20.74 -0.66 51.02
N ALA A 1166 20.88 -0.70 49.69
CA ALA A 1166 21.92 -1.45 48.98
C ALA A 1166 22.30 -0.71 47.69
N ASP A 1167 23.38 0.08 47.72
CA ASP A 1167 23.74 0.96 46.59
C ASP A 1167 24.44 0.21 45.43
N ASN A 1168 24.91 -1.01 45.68
CA ASN A 1168 25.55 -1.94 44.73
C ASN A 1168 24.57 -2.65 43.77
N LEU A 1169 23.25 -2.52 43.97
CA LEU A 1169 22.24 -3.20 43.16
C LEU A 1169 21.81 -2.38 41.93
N HIS A 1170 22.05 -2.92 40.74
CA HIS A 1170 21.69 -2.32 39.45
C HIS A 1170 20.48 -3.03 38.81
N PHE A 1171 19.29 -2.45 38.98
CA PHE A 1171 18.02 -3.04 38.54
C PHE A 1171 17.71 -2.88 37.03
N GLU A 1172 17.35 -3.99 36.37
CA GLU A 1172 16.80 -4.01 35.01
C GLU A 1172 15.59 -4.98 34.89
N SER A 1173 14.41 -4.45 34.58
CA SER A 1173 13.16 -5.23 34.39
C SER A 1173 12.94 -5.56 32.91
N ILE A 1174 13.44 -6.70 32.46
CA ILE A 1174 13.04 -7.29 31.17
C ILE A 1174 11.61 -7.82 31.30
N SER A 1175 10.67 -7.20 30.58
CA SER A 1175 9.27 -7.61 30.66
C SER A 1175 8.44 -7.29 29.42
N PHE A 1176 7.76 -8.33 28.94
CA PHE A 1176 6.79 -8.19 27.87
C PHE A 1176 5.35 -8.29 28.45
N ASN A 1177 4.74 -7.14 28.74
CA ASN A 1177 3.33 -7.04 29.13
C ASN A 1177 2.50 -6.54 27.94
N TRP A 1178 1.59 -7.36 27.42
CA TRP A 1178 0.46 -6.89 26.61
C TRP A 1178 -0.81 -6.77 27.48
#